data_AF-A0AAX1Q9F3-F1
#
_entry.id   AF-A0AAX1Q9F3-F1
#
_cell.length_a   1.000
_cell.length_b   1.000
_cell.length_c   1.000
_cell.angle_alpha   90.00
_cell.angle_beta   90.00
_cell.angle_gamma   90.00
#
_symmetry.space_group_name_H-M   'P 1'
#
loop_
_entity.id
_entity.type
_entity.pdbx_description
1 polymer ?
#
loop_
_entity_poly.entity_id
_entity_poly.type
_entity_poly.pdbx_seq_one_letter_code
_entity_poly.pdbx_strand_id
1 'polypeptide(L)'
;MKLKVFIIFLVVLFYTLSIVPYQVVKAADNYAIHEKRLDSFIEEQIDEGKIPGLSIVIVHGNNVIYQKGFGYANVETKMPVTKNTLFEIGSNSKAFTSLAVHQLADQGKIKLDDPVNKYLPWFDVKYEGEYKGEKVDREVDITINQLLFHTSGIPFSTVKDIPESTKDTALETTVKNIRNQKLNTYPGESFEYASMNYNILGLIIQEVTGQSFETYMDNSILKTLGLDNTFLVENTVHEKEMAQGYKMGFLKPLKFDAPTYRGNTPAGYFTSNGVDMAKWLKLQLGTLDTTPNIEQSIKETHIPNRSIPPSSDGTSYAGGWEVAQKGSGEISHTGSNPNFSSFAVFRPGEELGVAVMANINSDIVQNIGQGSLDILLEKEAVMETKDIYKTVDAFSFTLLLFLIPFIVSTCYFLFTFTMQLIRKERVLEASRMKRLGVPSATLVFLFIEIYAIMAFPSVFFNGVDWGFIDVWAPITMKFATIAIFIGSFLFCLYLSLTIIYPSRKNNKNFFSLLILSVISGFGNAVIIFIINESLNQTDHSRTKLAIYFGLGIFVYVLAQKIVRTHLITLTNHFIYQKRTELLDKILNTPYEKVEKMETEKIQSTLNNDTESISNHAPSIITGITDSITLVCCLVYLGVINIYGLLLSIGVILVAATFYYFAGQSANKLWEQTRNIQNIFFKFINDLTGGFKELNIDKNKRMAFRNDMEGTCHQYNIKRTKGGLKFANVFIIGELLFVVVIGAIAFLFPLLFSNVQSELLRSYVFVFLYMTGPIHSILNAIPNAIQMKINWKRINNFSKQLDNPESRVSRSIDKFQSASNVKLNVDSVEYTYESSDGDSFEVGPITCEFKSGQITFITGGNGSGKSTLAKLISGLYSPTRGKIEVNNQEVDTEELSALYAAIFSDYYLFQKMYGIDCSKEESTIREYLNILNIEEKVDVRGGKLSTTKLSTGQRKRIALLISYLEDKEIYLFDEWAADQDPGFRHFFYTDLLPELKKKGKCIIAITHDDRYFNVADQLIKMERGQIIQEEESRSKSKFSY
;
A
#
# COMPACT_ATOMS: atom_id res chain seq x y z
N MET A 1 -6.40 -29.15 26.53
CA MET A 1 -5.10 -29.08 25.81
C MET A 1 -4.51 -27.67 25.68
N LYS A 2 -5.24 -26.57 25.97
CA LYS A 2 -4.76 -25.19 25.75
C LYS A 2 -4.08 -24.48 26.94
N LEU A 3 -4.18 -25.02 28.16
CA LEU A 3 -3.51 -24.43 29.34
C LEU A 3 -2.08 -24.97 29.54
N LYS A 4 -1.80 -26.20 29.07
CA LYS A 4 -0.47 -26.83 29.21
C LYS A 4 0.59 -26.22 28.29
N VAL A 5 0.23 -25.73 27.09
CA VAL A 5 1.20 -25.12 26.15
C VAL A 5 1.63 -23.72 26.60
N PHE A 6 0.76 -22.96 27.26
CA PHE A 6 1.09 -21.63 27.81
C PHE A 6 2.00 -21.72 29.05
N ILE A 7 1.81 -22.73 29.90
CA ILE A 7 2.66 -22.97 31.07
C ILE A 7 4.04 -23.50 30.66
N ILE A 8 4.14 -24.33 29.63
CA ILE A 8 5.44 -24.81 29.11
C ILE A 8 6.25 -23.65 28.52
N PHE A 9 5.62 -22.69 27.84
CA PHE A 9 6.32 -21.50 27.32
C PHE A 9 6.85 -20.58 28.43
N LEU A 10 6.10 -20.44 29.54
CA LEU A 10 6.54 -19.68 30.73
C LEU A 10 7.64 -20.38 31.53
N VAL A 11 7.66 -21.72 31.58
CA VAL A 11 8.70 -22.50 32.27
C VAL A 11 10.01 -22.53 31.48
N VAL A 12 9.95 -22.50 30.14
CA VAL A 12 11.16 -22.39 29.29
C VAL A 12 11.78 -20.99 29.36
N LEU A 13 10.97 -19.93 29.52
CA LEU A 13 11.45 -18.56 29.70
C LEU A 13 12.11 -18.32 31.08
N PHE A 14 11.74 -19.12 32.09
CA PHE A 14 12.34 -19.04 33.44
C PHE A 14 13.62 -19.88 33.58
N TYR A 15 13.81 -20.92 32.75
CA TYR A 15 15.00 -21.77 32.77
C TYR A 15 16.20 -21.19 32.01
N THR A 16 15.99 -20.16 31.18
CA THR A 16 17.08 -19.46 30.47
C THR A 16 17.74 -18.35 31.29
N LEU A 17 17.35 -18.16 32.56
CA LEU A 17 17.80 -17.07 33.42
C LEU A 17 18.55 -17.52 34.67
N SER A 18 19.13 -18.72 34.67
CA SER A 18 19.95 -19.16 35.80
C SER A 18 21.11 -20.02 35.34
N ILE A 19 22.30 -19.66 35.84
CA ILE A 19 23.60 -20.34 35.77
C ILE A 19 24.51 -19.80 34.66
N VAL A 20 25.23 -18.72 34.99
CA VAL A 20 26.62 -18.54 34.57
C VAL A 20 27.48 -18.59 35.84
N PRO A 21 28.45 -19.52 35.97
CA PRO A 21 29.41 -19.47 37.06
C PRO A 21 30.48 -18.41 36.76
N TYR A 22 30.66 -17.49 37.70
CA TYR A 22 31.75 -16.54 37.75
C TYR A 22 33.06 -17.30 38.05
N GLN A 23 33.95 -17.44 37.06
CA GLN A 23 35.33 -17.83 37.30
C GLN A 23 36.19 -16.56 37.41
N VAL A 24 36.72 -16.32 38.61
CA VAL A 24 37.84 -15.41 38.83
C VAL A 24 39.10 -16.13 38.39
N VAL A 25 39.64 -15.75 37.23
CA VAL A 25 41.01 -16.09 36.84
C VAL A 25 41.92 -14.99 37.33
N LYS A 26 42.93 -15.38 38.11
CA LYS A 26 44.02 -14.51 38.56
C LYS A 26 44.80 -13.99 37.35
N ALA A 27 44.94 -12.67 37.27
CA ALA A 27 45.86 -12.01 36.35
C ALA A 27 47.32 -12.29 36.74
N ALA A 28 48.07 -12.86 35.81
CA ALA A 28 49.51 -12.72 35.70
C ALA A 28 49.86 -12.77 34.21
N ASP A 29 50.59 -11.77 33.74
CA ASP A 29 51.21 -11.59 32.40
C ASP A 29 50.28 -11.26 31.22
N ASN A 30 49.75 -10.03 31.19
CA ASN A 30 48.59 -9.66 30.36
C ASN A 30 48.84 -8.57 29.28
N TYR A 31 49.88 -8.66 28.45
CA TYR A 31 49.99 -7.78 27.25
C TYR A 31 49.65 -8.52 25.94
N ALA A 32 50.09 -9.77 25.78
CA ALA A 32 49.81 -10.57 24.58
C ALA A 32 48.33 -10.96 24.40
N ILE A 33 47.56 -11.03 25.49
CA ILE A 33 46.12 -11.39 25.46
C ILE A 33 45.26 -10.21 24.99
N HIS A 34 45.64 -8.96 25.32
CA HIS A 34 44.91 -7.77 24.89
C HIS A 34 45.14 -7.47 23.41
N GLU A 35 46.34 -7.71 22.88
CA GLU A 35 46.66 -7.47 21.46
C GLU A 35 45.74 -8.26 20.52
N LYS A 36 45.54 -9.55 20.78
CA LYS A 36 44.66 -10.39 19.95
C LYS A 36 43.19 -9.99 20.08
N ARG A 37 42.75 -9.61 21.29
CA ARG A 37 41.38 -9.13 21.52
C ARG A 37 41.13 -7.80 20.82
N LEU A 38 42.10 -6.89 20.85
CA LEU A 38 42.07 -5.62 20.12
C LEU A 38 42.04 -5.87 18.62
N ASP A 39 42.93 -6.72 18.08
CA ASP A 39 42.95 -7.07 16.66
C ASP A 39 41.58 -7.57 16.17
N SER A 40 41.00 -8.56 16.87
CA SER A 40 39.68 -9.10 16.49
C SER A 40 38.57 -8.06 16.57
N PHE A 41 38.57 -7.21 17.61
CA PHE A 41 37.60 -6.12 17.73
C PHE A 41 37.75 -5.09 16.61
N ILE A 42 38.97 -4.64 16.33
CA ILE A 42 39.26 -3.63 15.31
C ILE A 42 38.91 -4.18 13.91
N GLU A 43 39.27 -5.44 13.62
CA GLU A 43 38.91 -6.09 12.33
C GLU A 43 37.39 -6.18 12.14
N GLU A 44 36.64 -6.55 13.19
CA GLU A 44 35.17 -6.57 13.15
C GLU A 44 34.60 -5.18 12.86
N GLN A 45 35.11 -4.15 13.54
CA GLN A 45 34.67 -2.77 13.33
C GLN A 45 35.06 -2.24 11.94
N ILE A 46 36.24 -2.58 11.42
CA ILE A 46 36.67 -2.22 10.07
C ILE A 46 35.73 -2.84 9.03
N ASP A 47 35.37 -4.11 9.20
CA ASP A 47 34.43 -4.80 8.32
C ASP A 47 33.02 -4.21 8.41
N GLU A 48 32.60 -3.78 9.60
CA GLU A 48 31.31 -3.12 9.83
C GLU A 48 31.28 -1.73 9.18
N GLY A 49 32.29 -0.88 9.40
CA GLY A 49 32.40 0.46 8.80
C GLY A 49 32.80 0.46 7.33
N LYS A 50 33.16 -0.69 6.75
CA LYS A 50 33.75 -0.81 5.41
C LYS A 50 34.99 0.09 5.23
N ILE A 51 35.79 0.18 6.28
CA ILE A 51 36.97 1.06 6.35
C ILE A 51 38.09 0.48 5.48
N PRO A 52 38.56 1.18 4.43
CA PRO A 52 39.60 0.64 3.55
C PRO A 52 40.96 0.49 4.22
N GLY A 53 41.35 1.48 5.02
CA GLY A 53 42.61 1.53 5.73
C GLY A 53 42.52 2.37 6.99
N LEU A 54 43.18 1.91 8.06
CA LEU A 54 43.13 2.52 9.38
C LEU A 54 44.48 2.40 10.09
N SER A 55 44.90 3.46 10.78
CA SER A 55 46.04 3.46 11.69
C SER A 55 45.57 3.73 13.11
N ILE A 56 46.04 2.94 14.07
CA ILE A 56 45.74 3.10 15.49
C ILE A 56 47.03 3.11 16.30
N VAL A 57 47.07 3.96 17.31
CA VAL A 57 48.12 4.00 18.32
C VAL A 57 47.53 4.11 19.72
N ILE A 58 48.11 3.39 20.66
CA ILE A 58 47.74 3.38 22.06
C ILE A 58 49.01 3.61 22.89
N VAL A 59 48.93 4.56 23.80
CA VAL A 59 50.01 4.92 24.72
C VAL A 59 49.58 4.68 26.17
N HIS A 60 50.50 4.21 27.00
CA HIS A 60 50.33 4.08 28.44
C HIS A 60 51.59 4.62 29.14
N GLY A 61 51.42 5.67 29.94
CA GLY A 61 52.55 6.46 30.44
C GLY A 61 53.35 7.06 29.29
N ASN A 62 54.68 6.90 29.33
CA ASN A 62 55.57 7.33 28.25
C ASN A 62 55.82 6.22 27.20
N ASN A 63 55.11 5.08 27.26
CA ASN A 63 55.31 3.95 26.35
C ASN A 63 54.22 3.88 25.27
N VAL A 64 54.60 3.48 24.06
CA VAL A 64 53.64 3.06 23.04
C VAL A 64 53.40 1.57 23.24
N ILE A 65 52.19 1.19 23.66
CA ILE A 65 51.87 -0.20 24.00
C ILE A 65 51.19 -0.96 22.85
N TYR A 66 50.62 -0.24 21.89
CA TYR A 66 50.05 -0.82 20.67
C TYR A 66 50.12 0.21 19.54
N GLN A 67 50.61 -0.19 18.37
CA GLN A 67 50.68 0.67 17.18
C GLN A 67 50.60 -0.20 15.93
N LYS A 68 49.52 -0.06 15.17
CA LYS A 68 49.25 -0.94 14.03
C LYS A 68 48.52 -0.23 12.89
N GLY A 69 48.82 -0.67 11.68
CA GLY A 69 48.07 -0.32 10.48
C GLY A 69 47.23 -1.51 10.02
N PHE A 70 46.00 -1.24 9.61
CA PHE A 70 45.05 -2.20 9.09
C PHE A 70 44.62 -1.80 7.68
N GLY A 71 44.37 -2.80 6.83
CA GLY A 71 43.90 -2.58 5.46
C GLY A 71 44.91 -1.85 4.58
N TYR A 72 44.40 -1.03 3.66
CA TYR A 72 45.19 -0.40 2.60
C TYR A 72 45.05 1.13 2.63
N ALA A 73 46.20 1.80 2.61
CA ALA A 73 46.31 3.23 2.35
C ALA A 73 45.77 3.56 0.94
N ASN A 74 45.93 2.64 -0.02
CA ASN A 74 45.29 2.71 -1.33
C ASN A 74 44.89 1.29 -1.80
N VAL A 75 43.58 1.07 -1.92
CA VAL A 75 42.98 -0.24 -2.28
C VAL A 75 43.36 -0.69 -3.68
N GLU A 76 43.50 0.25 -4.64
CA GLU A 76 43.79 -0.11 -6.04
C GLU A 76 45.23 -0.60 -6.20
N THR A 77 46.18 0.10 -5.59
CA THR A 77 47.60 -0.29 -5.61
C THR A 77 47.95 -1.33 -4.55
N LYS A 78 46.99 -1.68 -3.67
CA LYS A 78 47.18 -2.54 -2.49
C LYS A 78 48.32 -2.06 -1.59
N MET A 79 48.50 -0.75 -1.49
CA MET A 79 49.49 -0.16 -0.59
C MET A 79 49.01 -0.32 0.86
N PRO A 80 49.71 -1.08 1.73
CA PRO A 80 49.25 -1.33 3.09
C PRO A 80 49.32 -0.06 3.94
N VAL A 81 48.44 0.06 4.93
CA VAL A 81 48.60 1.09 5.97
C VAL A 81 49.77 0.71 6.88
N THR A 82 50.62 1.69 7.17
CA THR A 82 51.74 1.56 8.10
C THR A 82 51.62 2.62 9.19
N LYS A 83 52.44 2.54 10.24
CA LYS A 83 52.51 3.59 11.28
C LYS A 83 52.92 4.97 10.75
N ASN A 84 53.53 5.04 9.56
CA ASN A 84 53.96 6.28 8.91
C ASN A 84 52.95 6.80 7.89
N THR A 85 51.90 6.02 7.57
CA THR A 85 50.87 6.45 6.63
C THR A 85 50.17 7.69 7.16
N LEU A 86 50.03 8.70 6.29
CA LEU A 86 49.46 9.99 6.63
C LEU A 86 47.96 10.03 6.35
N PHE A 87 47.23 10.67 7.26
CA PHE A 87 45.78 10.85 7.20
C PHE A 87 45.45 12.29 7.60
N GLU A 88 44.40 12.85 7.01
CA GLU A 88 43.79 14.07 7.57
C GLU A 88 43.12 13.75 8.91
N ILE A 89 43.44 14.51 9.95
CA ILE A 89 42.91 14.27 11.31
C ILE A 89 41.63 15.07 11.60
N GLY A 90 41.05 15.74 10.59
CA GLY A 90 39.79 16.47 10.75
C GLY A 90 39.83 17.44 11.93
N SER A 91 38.71 17.53 12.65
CA SER A 91 38.57 18.41 13.81
C SER A 91 39.53 18.21 14.98
N ASN A 92 40.30 17.12 15.05
CA ASN A 92 41.40 17.01 16.01
C ASN A 92 42.45 18.13 15.83
N SER A 93 42.48 18.78 14.66
CA SER A 93 43.23 20.00 14.37
C SER A 93 42.97 21.14 15.38
N LYS A 94 41.75 21.23 15.93
CA LYS A 94 41.33 22.30 16.85
C LYS A 94 42.14 22.32 18.14
N ALA A 95 42.55 21.16 18.65
CA ALA A 95 43.38 21.08 19.84
C ALA A 95 44.77 21.74 19.62
N PHE A 96 45.34 21.61 18.42
CA PHE A 96 46.58 22.29 18.06
C PHE A 96 46.40 23.81 17.98
N THR A 97 45.33 24.27 17.31
CA THR A 97 45.00 25.69 17.22
C THR A 97 44.74 26.31 18.60
N SER A 98 44.04 25.59 19.48
CA SER A 98 43.80 26.02 20.86
C SER A 98 45.09 26.15 21.65
N LEU A 99 46.00 25.19 21.54
CA LEU A 99 47.32 25.27 22.17
C LEU A 99 48.08 26.54 21.74
N ALA A 100 48.05 26.89 20.45
CA ALA A 100 48.64 28.13 19.95
C ALA A 100 47.98 29.39 20.55
N VAL A 101 46.66 29.41 20.69
CA VAL A 101 45.93 30.52 21.34
C VAL A 101 46.37 30.67 22.79
N HIS A 102 46.42 29.58 23.57
CA HIS A 102 46.87 29.63 24.96
C HIS A 102 48.34 30.08 25.08
N GLN A 103 49.25 29.60 24.21
CA GLN A 103 50.63 30.08 24.21
C GLN A 103 50.76 31.58 23.89
N LEU A 104 49.95 32.11 22.98
CA LEU A 104 49.94 33.56 22.71
C LEU A 104 49.36 34.36 23.89
N ALA A 105 48.42 33.77 24.62
CA ALA A 105 47.87 34.37 25.84
C ALA A 105 48.93 34.40 26.96
N ASP A 106 49.67 33.32 27.16
CA ASP A 106 50.79 33.23 28.11
C ASP A 106 51.92 34.22 27.78
N GLN A 107 52.15 34.48 26.49
CA GLN A 107 53.09 35.50 26.02
C GLN A 107 52.56 36.94 26.18
N GLY A 108 51.32 37.13 26.62
CA GLY A 108 50.65 38.42 26.74
C GLY A 108 50.33 39.09 25.40
N LYS A 109 50.41 38.36 24.29
CA LYS A 109 50.09 38.87 22.95
C LYS A 109 48.58 38.95 22.70
N ILE A 110 47.82 38.05 23.33
CA ILE A 110 46.35 38.09 23.35
C ILE A 110 45.79 37.94 24.77
N LYS A 111 44.53 38.29 24.98
CA LYS A 111 43.78 37.90 26.19
C LYS A 111 42.50 37.17 25.77
N LEU A 112 42.15 36.10 26.47
CA LEU A 112 40.99 35.28 26.10
C LEU A 112 39.67 36.06 26.19
N ASP A 113 39.54 37.00 27.12
CA ASP A 113 38.36 37.85 27.27
C ASP A 113 38.35 39.06 26.32
N ASP A 114 39.39 39.27 25.51
CA ASP A 114 39.38 40.34 24.51
C ASP A 114 38.34 40.04 23.41
N PRO A 115 37.62 41.06 22.92
CA PRO A 115 36.71 40.90 21.80
C PRO A 115 37.49 40.68 20.50
N VAL A 116 36.94 39.88 19.59
CA VAL A 116 37.57 39.55 18.29
C VAL A 116 37.88 40.79 17.47
N ASN A 117 37.00 41.81 17.50
CA ASN A 117 37.17 43.04 16.75
C ASN A 117 38.39 43.89 17.19
N LYS A 118 38.96 43.63 18.37
CA LYS A 118 40.23 44.22 18.79
C LYS A 118 41.39 43.81 17.87
N TYR A 119 41.37 42.57 17.39
CA TYR A 119 42.39 42.00 16.50
C TYR A 119 41.98 42.07 15.03
N LEU A 120 40.68 42.00 14.77
CA LEU A 120 40.08 42.09 13.44
C LEU A 120 39.08 43.27 13.39
N PRO A 121 39.53 44.54 13.21
CA PRO A 121 38.66 45.72 13.35
C PRO A 121 37.43 45.77 12.43
N TRP A 122 37.43 44.98 11.35
CA TRP A 122 36.33 44.86 10.40
C TRP A 122 35.36 43.71 10.71
N PHE A 123 35.63 42.89 11.73
CA PHE A 123 34.80 41.75 12.10
C PHE A 123 33.54 42.20 12.84
N ASP A 124 32.38 41.83 12.29
CA ASP A 124 31.06 42.19 12.80
C ASP A 124 30.10 41.00 12.70
N VAL A 125 29.25 40.81 13.72
CA VAL A 125 28.17 39.80 13.76
C VAL A 125 26.96 40.38 14.46
N LYS A 126 25.76 39.84 14.18
CA LYS A 126 24.49 40.37 14.69
C LYS A 126 23.73 39.35 15.49
N TYR A 127 23.12 39.78 16.58
CA TYR A 127 22.15 38.97 17.31
C TYR A 127 20.79 39.68 17.29
N GLU A 128 19.75 38.92 16.93
CA GLU A 128 18.36 39.36 16.92
C GLU A 128 17.54 38.33 17.71
N GLY A 129 17.15 38.67 18.93
CA GLY A 129 16.50 37.76 19.86
C GLY A 129 16.21 38.42 21.21
N GLU A 130 15.88 37.61 22.20
CA GLU A 130 15.70 38.06 23.58
C GLU A 130 16.87 37.57 24.42
N TYR A 131 17.53 38.49 25.12
CA TYR A 131 18.63 38.16 26.03
C TYR A 131 18.41 38.87 27.36
N LYS A 132 18.40 38.12 28.46
CA LYS A 132 18.14 38.62 29.82
C LYS A 132 16.86 39.46 29.96
N GLY A 133 15.81 39.11 29.20
CA GLY A 133 14.52 39.80 29.23
C GLY A 133 14.46 41.07 28.37
N GLU A 134 15.52 41.38 27.62
CA GLU A 134 15.57 42.51 26.69
C GLU A 134 15.62 42.02 25.25
N LYS A 135 14.86 42.67 24.36
CA LYS A 135 14.96 42.43 22.93
C LYS A 135 16.23 43.09 22.39
N VAL A 136 17.13 42.28 21.88
CA VAL A 136 18.39 42.70 21.27
C VAL A 136 18.25 42.57 19.75
N ASP A 137 18.60 43.63 19.02
CA ASP A 137 18.68 43.66 17.56
C ASP A 137 19.82 44.61 17.17
N ARG A 138 21.06 44.13 17.37
CA ARG A 138 22.28 44.93 17.15
C ARG A 138 23.49 44.03 16.92
N GLU A 139 24.59 44.68 16.54
CA GLU A 139 25.91 44.06 16.56
C GLU A 139 26.31 43.70 17.98
N VAL A 140 26.95 42.54 18.14
CA VAL A 140 27.43 42.03 19.42
C VAL A 140 28.87 41.56 19.29
N ASP A 141 29.65 41.75 20.35
CA ASP A 141 31.03 41.30 20.38
C ASP A 141 31.10 39.83 20.79
N ILE A 142 31.95 39.07 20.09
CA ILE A 142 32.37 37.73 20.48
C ILE A 142 33.78 37.84 21.06
N THR A 143 34.04 37.14 22.16
CA THR A 143 35.37 37.04 22.80
C THR A 143 36.14 35.83 22.28
N ILE A 144 37.46 35.86 22.38
CA ILE A 144 38.33 34.70 22.05
C ILE A 144 37.92 33.46 22.88
N ASN A 145 37.58 33.67 24.15
CA ASN A 145 37.12 32.62 25.06
C ASN A 145 35.84 31.94 24.55
N GLN A 146 34.88 32.71 24.06
CA GLN A 146 33.64 32.17 23.49
C GLN A 146 33.89 31.36 22.21
N LEU A 147 34.89 31.72 21.40
CA LEU A 147 35.29 30.94 20.24
C LEU A 147 35.87 29.57 20.65
N LEU A 148 36.80 29.55 21.61
CA LEU A 148 37.44 28.33 22.12
C LEU A 148 36.45 27.31 22.68
N PHE A 149 35.35 27.78 23.25
CA PHE A 149 34.35 26.94 23.90
C PHE A 149 33.08 26.69 23.07
N HIS A 150 33.05 27.11 21.80
CA HIS A 150 31.85 27.02 20.97
C HIS A 150 30.61 27.66 21.60
N THR A 151 30.79 28.80 22.26
CA THR A 151 29.70 29.60 22.87
C THR A 151 29.52 30.96 22.20
N SER A 152 30.01 31.10 20.97
CA SER A 152 29.92 32.34 20.19
C SER A 152 28.52 32.64 19.64
N GLY A 153 27.64 31.64 19.57
CA GLY A 153 26.34 31.73 18.89
C GLY A 153 26.44 31.66 17.36
N ILE A 154 27.64 31.47 16.79
CA ILE A 154 27.83 31.33 15.34
C ILE A 154 27.18 30.01 14.89
N PRO A 155 26.27 30.03 13.90
CA PRO A 155 25.56 28.83 13.49
C PRO A 155 26.49 27.76 12.90
N PHE A 156 26.20 26.48 13.17
CA PHE A 156 26.87 25.35 12.49
C PHE A 156 26.82 25.48 10.96
N SER A 157 25.70 25.99 10.43
CA SER A 157 25.47 26.12 8.98
C SER A 157 26.51 26.96 8.24
N THR A 158 27.29 27.79 8.95
CA THR A 158 28.38 28.59 8.37
C THR A 158 29.50 27.74 7.74
N VAL A 159 29.53 26.42 8.02
CA VAL A 159 30.44 25.48 7.36
C VAL A 159 30.27 25.44 5.84
N LYS A 160 29.07 25.70 5.31
CA LYS A 160 28.81 25.75 3.86
C LYS A 160 29.39 27.01 3.20
N ASP A 161 29.65 28.05 3.99
CA ASP A 161 30.13 29.35 3.52
C ASP A 161 31.67 29.38 3.43
N ILE A 162 32.33 28.25 3.74
CA ILE A 162 33.76 28.03 3.56
C ILE A 162 34.02 27.73 2.07
N PRO A 163 34.70 28.62 1.34
CA PRO A 163 34.92 28.43 -0.08
C PRO A 163 35.98 27.37 -0.35
N GLU A 164 35.78 26.60 -1.41
CA GLU A 164 36.84 25.80 -2.03
C GLU A 164 37.96 26.76 -2.51
N SER A 165 39.17 26.60 -1.98
CA SER A 165 40.30 27.47 -2.31
C SER A 165 41.62 26.89 -1.79
N THR A 166 42.67 27.09 -2.58
CA THR A 166 44.07 26.80 -2.23
C THR A 166 44.91 28.07 -2.00
N LYS A 167 44.32 29.26 -2.20
CA LYS A 167 45.01 30.56 -2.13
C LYS A 167 45.45 30.91 -0.70
N ASP A 168 46.52 31.69 -0.56
CA ASP A 168 47.01 32.17 0.75
C ASP A 168 45.99 33.02 1.49
N THR A 169 45.13 33.74 0.76
CA THR A 169 44.06 34.57 1.32
C THR A 169 42.81 33.77 1.71
N ALA A 170 42.83 32.44 1.60
CA ALA A 170 41.64 31.61 1.83
C ALA A 170 41.09 31.77 3.25
N LEU A 171 41.95 31.77 4.28
CA LEU A 171 41.52 31.90 5.68
C LEU A 171 40.82 33.24 5.95
N GLU A 172 41.43 34.34 5.50
CA GLU A 172 40.84 35.68 5.61
C GLU A 172 39.51 35.77 4.85
N THR A 173 39.44 35.18 3.66
CA THR A 173 38.21 35.13 2.85
C THR A 173 37.10 34.35 3.58
N THR A 174 37.43 33.19 4.17
CA THR A 174 36.50 32.39 4.97
C THR A 174 35.90 33.19 6.13
N VAL A 175 36.73 33.90 6.89
CA VAL A 175 36.23 34.72 8.02
C VAL A 175 35.45 35.93 7.52
N LYS A 176 35.81 36.52 6.38
CA LYS A 176 35.05 37.63 5.77
C LYS A 176 33.66 37.21 5.28
N ASN A 177 33.46 35.94 4.92
CA ASN A 177 32.16 35.45 4.43
C ASN A 177 31.06 35.46 5.50
N ILE A 178 31.43 35.44 6.79
CA ILE A 178 30.46 35.50 7.90
C ILE A 178 30.30 36.91 8.50
N ARG A 179 30.77 37.95 7.81
CA ARG A 179 30.46 39.33 8.23
C ARG A 179 28.96 39.55 8.23
N ASN A 180 28.48 40.25 9.24
CA ASN A 180 27.06 40.47 9.51
C ASN A 180 26.25 39.16 9.70
N GLN A 181 26.91 38.03 9.97
CA GLN A 181 26.22 36.77 10.23
C GLN A 181 25.29 36.92 11.44
N LYS A 182 24.05 36.45 11.29
CA LYS A 182 23.10 36.35 12.39
C LYS A 182 23.46 35.16 13.27
N LEU A 183 23.61 35.41 14.56
CA LEU A 183 23.84 34.41 15.58
C LEU A 183 22.53 33.71 15.98
N ASN A 184 22.60 32.42 16.30
CA ASN A 184 21.45 31.64 16.77
C ASN A 184 21.13 31.94 18.24
N THR A 185 22.17 32.14 19.06
CA THR A 185 22.05 32.45 20.50
C THR A 185 22.97 33.62 20.86
N TYR A 186 22.71 34.25 22.01
CA TYR A 186 23.56 35.35 22.45
C TYR A 186 24.94 34.80 22.87
N PRO A 187 26.07 35.46 22.53
CA PRO A 187 27.39 34.98 22.91
C PRO A 187 27.52 34.66 24.42
N GLY A 188 27.89 33.42 24.74
CA GLY A 188 28.05 32.89 26.09
C GLY A 188 26.83 32.18 26.67
N GLU A 189 25.69 32.14 25.97
CA GLU A 189 24.43 31.60 26.50
C GLU A 189 24.28 30.09 26.31
N SER A 190 24.75 29.54 25.19
CA SER A 190 24.62 28.13 24.86
C SER A 190 25.83 27.60 24.10
N PHE A 191 26.04 26.29 24.15
CA PHE A 191 26.97 25.59 23.28
C PHE A 191 26.36 25.42 21.88
N GLU A 192 27.09 25.82 20.85
CA GLU A 192 26.80 25.49 19.46
C GLU A 192 28.11 25.30 18.68
N TYR A 193 28.36 24.07 18.24
CA TYR A 193 29.56 23.72 17.51
C TYR A 193 29.62 24.38 16.12
N ALA A 194 30.70 25.08 15.83
CA ALA A 194 30.93 25.73 14.54
C ALA A 194 32.42 25.81 14.22
N SER A 195 32.86 25.17 13.12
CA SER A 195 34.25 25.21 12.66
C SER A 195 34.76 26.64 12.43
N MET A 196 33.85 27.55 12.08
CA MET A 196 34.15 28.96 11.89
C MET A 196 34.78 29.62 13.13
N ASN A 197 34.47 29.16 14.35
CA ASN A 197 35.09 29.68 15.56
C ASN A 197 36.61 29.53 15.53
N TYR A 198 37.09 28.37 15.07
CA TYR A 198 38.52 28.07 14.99
C TYR A 198 39.19 28.73 13.79
N ASN A 199 38.45 28.99 12.70
CA ASN A 199 38.97 29.75 11.58
C ASN A 199 39.21 31.22 11.97
N ILE A 200 38.33 31.81 12.79
CA ILE A 200 38.55 33.14 13.37
C ILE A 200 39.80 33.12 14.26
N LEU A 201 39.95 32.12 15.14
CA LEU A 201 41.14 31.98 16.00
C LEU A 201 42.43 31.86 15.17
N GLY A 202 42.40 31.07 14.09
CA GLY A 202 43.53 30.96 13.16
C GLY A 202 43.90 32.29 12.51
N LEU A 203 42.89 33.10 12.13
CA LEU A 203 43.14 34.42 11.56
C LEU A 203 43.69 35.41 12.60
N ILE A 204 43.22 35.35 13.86
CA ILE A 204 43.79 36.14 14.96
C ILE A 204 45.27 35.78 15.18
N ILE A 205 45.61 34.49 15.16
CA ILE A 205 47.02 34.04 15.24
C ILE A 205 47.83 34.67 14.11
N GLN A 206 47.32 34.66 12.87
CA GLN A 206 48.00 35.24 11.71
C GLN A 206 48.22 36.75 11.87
N GLU A 207 47.21 37.51 12.30
CA GLU A 207 47.31 38.96 12.48
C GLU A 207 48.25 39.35 13.63
N VAL A 208 48.17 38.65 14.76
CA VAL A 208 48.97 38.99 15.96
C VAL A 208 50.45 38.60 15.78
N THR A 209 50.74 37.56 14.99
CA THR A 209 52.11 37.07 14.78
C THR A 209 52.77 37.65 13.53
N GLY A 210 51.99 38.16 12.58
CA GLY A 210 52.48 38.63 11.27
C GLY A 210 52.95 37.50 10.34
N GLN A 211 52.69 36.23 10.68
CA GLN A 211 53.02 35.05 9.89
C GLN A 211 51.74 34.38 9.41
N SER A 212 51.77 33.64 8.29
CA SER A 212 50.61 32.82 7.93
C SER A 212 50.33 31.80 9.04
N PHE A 213 49.07 31.45 9.23
CA PHE A 213 48.68 30.46 10.24
C PHE A 213 49.52 29.17 10.13
N GLU A 214 49.71 28.66 8.91
CA GLU A 214 50.46 27.43 8.69
C GLU A 214 51.94 27.56 9.04
N THR A 215 52.55 28.70 8.72
CA THR A 215 53.96 28.98 9.06
C THR A 215 54.16 29.09 10.57
N TYR A 216 53.23 29.76 11.26
CA TYR A 216 53.30 29.90 12.72
C TYR A 216 53.14 28.55 13.41
N MET A 217 52.14 27.75 13.00
CA MET A 217 51.89 26.42 13.57
C MET A 217 53.07 25.48 13.34
N ASP A 218 53.65 25.44 12.14
CA ASP A 218 54.82 24.61 11.83
C ASP A 218 56.02 24.96 12.73
N ASN A 219 56.37 26.24 12.81
CA ASN A 219 57.58 26.68 13.51
C ASN A 219 57.44 26.73 15.04
N SER A 220 56.29 27.15 15.55
CA SER A 220 56.10 27.44 16.99
C SER A 220 55.41 26.32 17.76
N ILE A 221 54.70 25.42 17.06
CA ILE A 221 53.97 24.31 17.67
C ILE A 221 54.58 22.99 17.24
N LEU A 222 54.52 22.66 15.95
CA LEU A 222 54.84 21.31 15.47
C LEU A 222 56.32 20.95 15.66
N LYS A 223 57.25 21.78 15.16
CA LYS A 223 58.70 21.56 15.31
C LYS A 223 59.14 21.64 16.77
N THR A 224 58.57 22.56 17.55
CA THR A 224 58.90 22.70 18.98
C THR A 224 58.48 21.47 19.80
N LEU A 225 57.38 20.82 19.41
CA LEU A 225 56.90 19.58 20.04
C LEU A 225 57.50 18.31 19.42
N GLY A 226 58.36 18.44 18.40
CA GLY A 226 58.97 17.30 17.71
C GLY A 226 57.99 16.45 16.91
N LEU A 227 56.95 17.06 16.34
CA LEU A 227 55.93 16.43 15.49
C LEU A 227 56.34 16.54 14.01
N ASP A 228 57.40 15.83 13.64
CA ASP A 228 58.10 15.98 12.35
C ASP A 228 57.30 15.53 11.12
N ASN A 229 56.24 14.74 11.31
CA ASN A 229 55.40 14.16 10.24
C ASN A 229 53.97 14.73 10.26
N THR A 230 53.74 15.78 11.04
CA THR A 230 52.46 16.49 11.09
C THR A 230 52.60 17.78 10.30
N PHE A 231 51.65 18.09 9.41
CA PHE A 231 51.70 19.30 8.58
C PHE A 231 50.31 19.79 8.16
N LEU A 232 50.23 21.02 7.62
CA LEU A 232 48.99 21.76 7.37
C LEU A 232 48.71 22.07 5.89
N VAL A 233 49.70 21.86 5.01
CA VAL A 233 49.64 22.11 3.56
C VAL A 233 50.29 20.92 2.87
N GLU A 234 49.80 20.53 1.69
CA GLU A 234 50.41 19.46 0.88
C GLU A 234 51.92 19.62 0.81
N ASN A 235 52.61 18.73 1.51
CA ASN A 235 54.05 18.64 1.46
C ASN A 235 54.40 17.66 0.34
N THR A 236 54.89 18.19 -0.79
CA THR A 236 55.31 17.39 -1.96
C THR A 236 56.37 16.32 -1.62
N VAL A 237 57.03 16.42 -0.46
CA VAL A 237 57.99 15.42 0.03
C VAL A 237 57.30 14.13 0.50
N HIS A 238 56.06 14.22 1.01
CA HIS A 238 55.33 13.11 1.63
C HIS A 238 54.11 12.62 0.83
N GLU A 239 53.96 13.06 -0.42
CA GLU A 239 52.84 12.71 -1.30
C GLU A 239 52.67 11.18 -1.46
N LYS A 240 53.76 10.43 -1.39
CA LYS A 240 53.76 8.95 -1.46
C LYS A 240 53.29 8.26 -0.18
N GLU A 241 53.25 8.97 0.95
CA GLU A 241 52.88 8.44 2.26
C GLU A 241 51.43 8.78 2.64
N MET A 242 50.78 9.69 1.90
CA MET A 242 49.38 10.05 2.05
C MET A 242 48.46 8.90 1.66
N ALA A 243 47.50 8.58 2.52
CA ALA A 243 46.45 7.63 2.17
C ALA A 243 45.50 8.23 1.13
N GLN A 244 44.98 7.39 0.23
CA GLN A 244 43.89 7.75 -0.65
C GLN A 244 42.60 7.86 0.17
N GLY A 245 41.90 8.98 0.08
CA GLY A 245 40.58 9.15 0.70
C GLY A 245 39.47 8.39 -0.04
N TYR A 246 38.51 7.86 0.73
CA TYR A 246 37.35 7.13 0.24
C TYR A 246 36.05 7.69 0.81
N LYS A 247 34.96 7.36 0.13
CA LYS A 247 33.60 7.74 0.51
C LYS A 247 32.64 6.60 0.20
N MET A 248 31.60 6.41 1.02
CA MET A 248 30.61 5.37 0.76
C MET A 248 29.82 5.64 -0.53
N GLY A 249 29.60 4.57 -1.31
CA GLY A 249 28.78 4.58 -2.50
C GLY A 249 28.46 3.17 -3.00
N PHE A 250 27.18 2.87 -3.15
CA PHE A 250 26.65 1.60 -3.65
C PHE A 250 27.10 0.41 -2.79
N LEU A 251 26.98 0.57 -1.48
CA LEU A 251 27.33 -0.38 -0.42
C LEU A 251 28.82 -0.69 -0.28
N LYS A 252 29.69 0.13 -0.88
CA LYS A 252 31.15 -0.04 -0.85
C LYS A 252 31.89 1.29 -0.76
N PRO A 253 33.14 1.29 -0.28
CA PRO A 253 34.00 2.46 -0.35
C PRO A 253 34.43 2.71 -1.80
N LEU A 254 34.26 3.95 -2.26
CA LEU A 254 34.71 4.43 -3.57
C LEU A 254 35.76 5.51 -3.36
N LYS A 255 36.79 5.55 -4.21
CA LYS A 255 37.80 6.61 -4.18
C LYS A 255 37.10 7.96 -4.31
N PHE A 256 37.50 8.91 -3.49
CA PHE A 256 36.95 10.25 -3.51
C PHE A 256 38.03 11.26 -3.16
N ASP A 257 38.30 12.17 -4.11
CA ASP A 257 39.21 13.28 -3.93
C ASP A 257 38.37 14.49 -3.49
N ALA A 258 38.45 14.81 -2.20
CA ALA A 258 37.69 15.90 -1.62
C ALA A 258 38.21 17.27 -2.11
N PRO A 259 37.33 18.27 -2.28
CA PRO A 259 37.77 19.64 -2.55
C PRO A 259 38.65 20.18 -1.42
N THR A 260 39.61 21.04 -1.75
CA THR A 260 40.50 21.67 -0.76
C THR A 260 39.86 22.91 -0.15
N TYR A 261 39.76 22.93 1.19
CA TYR A 261 39.23 24.05 1.95
C TYR A 261 40.30 24.68 2.83
N ARG A 262 41.34 25.27 2.22
CA ARG A 262 42.50 25.82 2.96
C ARG A 262 42.11 26.84 4.03
N GLY A 263 41.04 27.60 3.83
CA GLY A 263 40.55 28.54 4.83
C GLY A 263 39.96 27.88 6.09
N ASN A 264 39.81 26.56 6.12
CA ASN A 264 39.36 25.77 7.25
C ASN A 264 40.49 24.97 7.93
N THR A 265 41.74 25.17 7.52
CA THR A 265 42.91 24.49 8.10
C THR A 265 43.00 24.59 9.63
N PRO A 266 42.75 25.76 10.27
CA PRO A 266 42.75 25.85 11.74
C PRO A 266 41.74 24.93 12.44
N ALA A 267 40.66 24.59 11.75
CA ALA A 267 39.58 23.81 12.31
C ALA A 267 39.62 22.33 11.90
N GLY A 268 40.30 21.93 10.82
CA GLY A 268 40.07 20.60 10.25
C GLY A 268 41.12 19.96 9.34
N TYR A 269 42.16 20.65 8.86
CA TYR A 269 43.03 20.13 7.78
C TYR A 269 44.49 19.94 8.18
N PHE A 270 44.74 19.51 9.43
CA PHE A 270 46.03 18.94 9.78
C PHE A 270 46.11 17.52 9.24
N THR A 271 47.30 17.13 8.81
CA THR A 271 47.65 15.78 8.38
C THR A 271 48.68 15.23 9.35
N SER A 272 48.49 13.98 9.81
CA SER A 272 49.41 13.32 10.75
C SER A 272 49.45 11.81 10.53
N ASN A 273 50.29 11.12 11.30
CA ASN A 273 50.42 9.67 11.29
C ASN A 273 50.45 9.08 12.71
N GLY A 274 50.51 7.75 12.80
CA GLY A 274 50.51 7.05 14.08
C GLY A 274 51.72 7.35 14.96
N VAL A 275 52.87 7.76 14.39
CA VAL A 275 54.10 8.06 15.16
C VAL A 275 53.95 9.39 15.88
N ASP A 276 53.52 10.42 15.18
CA ASP A 276 53.36 11.76 15.74
C ASP A 276 52.15 11.84 16.66
N MET A 277 51.04 11.17 16.32
CA MET A 277 49.89 11.08 17.23
C MET A 277 50.24 10.38 18.54
N ALA A 278 51.19 9.42 18.55
CA ALA A 278 51.70 8.83 19.79
C ALA A 278 52.40 9.87 20.66
N LYS A 279 53.26 10.71 20.06
CA LYS A 279 53.96 11.81 20.76
C LYS A 279 52.95 12.83 21.28
N TRP A 280 51.98 13.21 20.44
CA TRP A 280 50.90 14.12 20.79
C TRP A 280 50.12 13.63 22.01
N LEU A 281 49.67 12.37 22.02
CA LEU A 281 48.97 11.80 23.18
C LEU A 281 49.81 11.81 24.46
N LYS A 282 51.11 11.48 24.38
CA LYS A 282 52.00 11.55 25.56
C LYS A 282 52.18 12.96 26.09
N LEU A 283 52.23 13.96 25.20
CA LEU A 283 52.22 15.38 25.60
C LEU A 283 50.90 15.76 26.29
N GLN A 284 49.75 15.30 25.75
CA GLN A 284 48.45 15.52 26.38
C GLN A 284 48.32 14.83 27.75
N LEU A 285 48.95 13.66 27.93
CA LEU A 285 49.00 12.95 29.22
C LEU A 285 50.00 13.57 30.22
N GLY A 286 50.88 14.46 29.78
CA GLY A 286 51.98 15.00 30.60
C GLY A 286 53.09 13.99 30.89
N THR A 287 53.21 12.92 30.08
CA THR A 287 54.19 11.82 30.28
C THR A 287 55.44 11.97 29.42
N LEU A 288 55.42 12.90 28.45
CA LEU A 288 56.59 13.30 27.67
C LEU A 288 57.04 14.70 28.09
N ASP A 289 58.30 14.82 28.50
CA ASP A 289 58.87 16.09 28.97
C ASP A 289 58.79 17.18 27.89
N THR A 290 58.33 18.36 28.30
CA THR A 290 58.34 19.60 27.51
C THR A 290 58.68 20.79 28.41
N THR A 291 58.73 22.00 27.87
CA THR A 291 58.98 23.19 28.70
C THR A 291 57.78 23.46 29.62
N PRO A 292 57.98 23.95 30.88
CA PRO A 292 56.89 24.19 31.82
C PRO A 292 55.77 25.09 31.28
N ASN A 293 56.12 26.07 30.43
CA ASN A 293 55.14 26.94 29.80
C ASN A 293 54.21 26.16 28.85
N ILE A 294 54.75 25.26 28.03
CA ILE A 294 53.95 24.47 27.10
C ILE A 294 53.07 23.46 27.85
N GLU A 295 53.62 22.83 28.90
CA GLU A 295 52.85 21.93 29.77
C GLU A 295 51.65 22.64 30.40
N GLN A 296 51.84 23.88 30.86
CA GLN A 296 50.77 24.71 31.41
C GLN A 296 49.72 25.04 30.33
N SER A 297 50.12 25.50 29.14
CA SER A 297 49.18 25.79 28.05
C SER A 297 48.37 24.54 27.65
N ILE A 298 48.96 23.34 27.63
CA ILE A 298 48.26 22.08 27.36
C ILE A 298 47.19 21.82 28.41
N LYS A 299 47.52 21.95 29.71
CA LYS A 299 46.54 21.76 30.80
C LYS A 299 45.36 22.71 30.67
N GLU A 300 45.58 23.94 30.21
CA GLU A 300 44.49 24.89 29.98
C GLU A 300 43.53 24.45 28.88
N THR A 301 44.02 23.77 27.84
CA THR A 301 43.15 23.20 26.80
C THR A 301 42.23 22.09 27.31
N HIS A 302 42.50 21.50 28.49
CA HIS A 302 41.67 20.44 29.07
C HIS A 302 40.58 20.95 30.01
N ILE A 303 40.56 22.25 30.31
CA ILE A 303 39.62 22.83 31.28
C ILE A 303 38.30 23.14 30.55
N PRO A 304 37.19 22.44 30.84
CA PRO A 304 35.94 22.69 30.16
C PRO A 304 35.25 23.95 30.66
N ASN A 305 34.50 24.59 29.76
CA ASN A 305 33.61 25.67 30.16
C ASN A 305 32.39 25.12 30.92
N ARG A 306 32.33 25.39 32.23
CA ARG A 306 31.23 24.98 33.12
C ARG A 306 30.19 26.08 33.37
N SER A 307 30.29 27.21 32.66
CA SER A 307 29.31 28.32 32.78
C SER A 307 27.97 28.02 32.09
N ILE A 308 27.94 27.01 31.21
CA ILE A 308 26.74 26.53 30.52
C ILE A 308 26.49 25.05 30.84
N PRO A 309 25.24 24.56 30.70
CA PRO A 309 24.93 23.14 30.89
C PRO A 309 25.71 22.25 29.92
N PRO A 310 26.07 21.01 30.34
CA PRO A 310 26.71 20.05 29.44
C PRO A 310 25.78 19.64 28.29
N SER A 311 26.39 19.12 27.23
CA SER A 311 25.71 18.46 26.12
C SER A 311 24.89 17.25 26.60
N SER A 312 23.97 16.76 25.77
CA SER A 312 23.04 15.66 26.13
C SER A 312 23.73 14.33 26.45
N ASP A 313 24.94 14.13 25.93
CA ASP A 313 25.87 13.03 26.21
C ASP A 313 26.61 13.19 27.55
N GLY A 314 26.49 14.34 28.21
CA GLY A 314 27.13 14.65 29.48
C GLY A 314 28.55 15.22 29.35
N THR A 315 28.96 15.67 28.16
CA THR A 315 30.28 16.30 27.93
C THR A 315 30.20 17.83 27.97
N SER A 316 31.34 18.49 28.14
CA SER A 316 31.48 19.94 27.96
C SER A 316 32.76 20.24 27.18
N TYR A 317 32.73 21.24 26.32
CA TYR A 317 33.85 21.54 25.43
C TYR A 317 34.99 22.27 26.17
N ALA A 318 36.23 21.94 25.81
CA ALA A 318 37.47 22.48 26.34
C ALA A 318 38.50 22.64 25.21
N GLY A 319 38.63 23.84 24.63
CA GLY A 319 39.77 24.19 23.77
C GLY A 319 40.20 23.12 22.75
N GLY A 320 39.29 22.52 22.00
CA GLY A 320 39.60 21.48 21.02
C GLY A 320 39.31 20.06 21.50
N TRP A 321 38.70 19.90 22.67
CA TRP A 321 38.35 18.63 23.29
C TRP A 321 36.93 18.64 23.86
N GLU A 322 36.34 17.46 23.96
CA GLU A 322 35.11 17.17 24.70
C GLU A 322 35.51 16.49 26.01
N VAL A 323 35.04 17.03 27.14
CA VAL A 323 35.41 16.56 28.48
C VAL A 323 34.19 16.00 29.19
N ALA A 324 34.23 14.72 29.52
CA ALA A 324 33.17 14.04 30.26
C ALA A 324 33.01 14.66 31.66
N GLN A 325 31.78 15.10 32.00
CA GLN A 325 31.51 15.74 33.30
C GLN A 325 31.28 14.74 34.44
N LYS A 326 31.02 13.48 34.11
CA LYS A 326 30.78 12.38 35.05
C LYS A 326 31.61 11.17 34.65
N GLY A 327 31.99 10.35 35.63
CA GLY A 327 32.86 9.20 35.40
C GLY A 327 34.33 9.56 35.58
N SER A 328 35.18 9.04 34.70
CA SER A 328 36.64 9.00 34.88
C SER A 328 37.42 10.23 34.42
N GLY A 329 36.74 11.30 33.98
CA GLY A 329 37.42 12.47 33.41
C GLY A 329 38.05 12.19 32.05
N GLU A 330 37.35 11.44 31.21
CA GLU A 330 37.74 11.18 29.83
C GLU A 330 37.72 12.46 29.00
N ILE A 331 38.75 12.61 28.15
CA ILE A 331 38.91 13.72 27.23
C ILE A 331 39.04 13.14 25.83
N SER A 332 38.17 13.56 24.92
CA SER A 332 38.13 13.03 23.56
C SER A 332 37.79 14.08 22.53
N HIS A 333 38.05 13.79 21.25
CA HIS A 333 37.50 14.58 20.16
C HIS A 333 37.42 13.73 18.89
N THR A 334 36.30 13.85 18.18
CA THR A 334 36.09 13.22 16.86
C THR A 334 36.60 14.14 15.75
N GLY A 335 37.27 13.57 14.75
CA GLY A 335 37.73 14.27 13.57
C GLY A 335 37.05 13.70 12.34
N SER A 336 36.43 14.55 11.52
CA SER A 336 35.84 14.13 10.25
C SER A 336 36.11 15.17 9.18
N ASN A 337 36.50 14.69 8.00
CA ASN A 337 36.59 15.41 6.73
C ASN A 337 35.84 14.58 5.67
N PRO A 338 35.58 15.10 4.46
CA PRO A 338 34.72 14.43 3.48
C PRO A 338 35.14 12.99 3.08
N ASN A 339 36.43 12.65 3.24
CA ASN A 339 37.02 11.36 2.87
C ASN A 339 37.99 10.79 3.92
N PHE A 340 38.05 11.37 5.11
CA PHE A 340 38.88 10.92 6.23
C PHE A 340 38.12 11.05 7.56
N SER A 341 38.50 10.23 8.52
CA SER A 341 38.04 10.38 9.90
C SER A 341 39.14 10.00 10.88
N SER A 342 39.06 10.54 12.08
CA SER A 342 39.96 10.22 13.17
C SER A 342 39.28 10.38 14.52
N PHE A 343 39.86 9.82 15.56
CA PHE A 343 39.38 9.97 16.91
C PHE A 343 40.58 9.92 17.85
N ALA A 344 40.63 10.85 18.80
CA ALA A 344 41.61 10.85 19.87
C ALA A 344 40.86 10.84 21.19
N VAL A 345 41.27 9.96 22.10
CA VAL A 345 40.73 9.87 23.47
C VAL A 345 41.86 9.58 24.43
N PHE A 346 41.83 10.20 25.60
CA PHE A 346 42.81 9.94 26.64
C PHE A 346 42.23 10.20 28.04
N ARG A 347 42.87 9.57 29.02
CA ARG A 347 42.54 9.64 30.43
C ARG A 347 43.82 9.94 31.22
N PRO A 348 44.04 11.20 31.60
CA PRO A 348 45.25 11.59 32.34
C PRO A 348 45.44 10.83 33.65
N GLY A 349 44.35 10.53 34.37
CA GLY A 349 44.41 9.82 35.65
C GLY A 349 44.91 8.38 35.57
N GLU A 350 44.67 7.70 34.44
CA GLU A 350 45.16 6.34 34.15
C GLU A 350 46.35 6.33 33.20
N GLU A 351 46.88 7.50 32.84
CA GLU A 351 47.97 7.69 31.87
C GLU A 351 47.75 6.96 30.53
N LEU A 352 46.50 6.81 30.08
CA LEU A 352 46.14 5.99 28.93
C LEU A 352 45.57 6.86 27.80
N GLY A 353 46.02 6.64 26.57
CA GLY A 353 45.55 7.38 25.39
C GLY A 353 45.48 6.53 24.14
N VAL A 354 44.50 6.81 23.28
CA VAL A 354 44.24 6.15 22.00
C VAL A 354 44.03 7.19 20.91
N ALA A 355 44.66 7.00 19.76
CA ALA A 355 44.37 7.76 18.55
C ALA A 355 44.17 6.81 17.37
N VAL A 356 43.13 7.07 16.59
CA VAL A 356 42.72 6.29 15.43
C VAL A 356 42.55 7.24 14.24
N MET A 357 43.01 6.84 13.06
CA MET A 357 42.85 7.58 11.82
C MET A 357 42.46 6.62 10.70
N ALA A 358 41.52 7.00 9.84
CA ALA A 358 41.01 6.18 8.76
C ALA A 358 40.85 6.99 7.47
N ASN A 359 41.03 6.33 6.33
CA ASN A 359 40.91 6.94 5.01
C ASN A 359 39.48 6.90 4.43
N ILE A 360 38.48 7.05 5.30
CA ILE A 360 37.07 7.21 4.95
C ILE A 360 36.40 8.05 6.03
N ASN A 361 35.31 8.75 5.69
CA ASN A 361 34.45 9.37 6.69
C ASN A 361 33.52 8.32 7.32
N SER A 362 33.80 7.91 8.56
CA SER A 362 33.01 6.88 9.27
C SER A 362 32.97 7.16 10.77
N ASP A 363 31.77 7.11 11.36
CA ASP A 363 31.58 7.26 12.80
C ASP A 363 32.14 6.06 13.58
N ILE A 364 32.35 4.91 12.92
CA ILE A 364 32.92 3.69 13.53
C ILE A 364 34.34 3.92 14.04
N VAL A 365 35.05 4.93 13.52
CA VAL A 365 36.39 5.28 14.03
C VAL A 365 36.35 5.69 15.51
N GLN A 366 35.27 6.33 15.97
CA GLN A 366 35.05 6.60 17.39
C GLN A 366 34.87 5.29 18.18
N ASN A 367 34.02 4.38 17.70
CA ASN A 367 33.82 3.08 18.34
C ASN A 367 35.12 2.29 18.45
N ILE A 368 35.98 2.35 17.42
CA ILE A 368 37.29 1.68 17.43
C ILE A 368 38.16 2.25 18.54
N GLY A 369 38.27 3.57 18.67
CA GLY A 369 39.13 4.17 19.69
C GLY A 369 38.57 4.02 21.10
N GLN A 370 37.28 4.29 21.30
CA GLN A 370 36.61 4.14 22.60
C GLN A 370 36.57 2.68 23.04
N GLY A 371 36.20 1.77 22.15
CA GLY A 371 36.19 0.33 22.43
C GLY A 371 37.59 -0.23 22.71
N SER A 372 38.63 0.29 22.05
CA SER A 372 40.02 -0.07 22.37
C SER A 372 40.41 0.39 23.77
N LEU A 373 40.02 1.60 24.16
CA LEU A 373 40.23 2.12 25.52
C LEU A 373 39.49 1.27 26.56
N ASP A 374 38.22 0.93 26.31
CA ASP A 374 37.40 0.10 27.20
C ASP A 374 37.99 -1.30 27.39
N ILE A 375 38.48 -1.94 26.31
CA ILE A 375 39.14 -3.26 26.37
C ILE A 375 40.38 -3.23 27.28
N LEU A 376 41.13 -2.13 27.26
CA LEU A 376 42.32 -1.94 28.10
C LEU A 376 41.96 -1.66 29.56
N LEU A 377 40.79 -1.07 29.80
CA LEU A 377 40.23 -0.85 31.13
C LEU A 377 39.42 -2.05 31.66
N GLU A 378 39.53 -3.22 30.99
CA GLU A 378 38.79 -4.45 31.30
C GLU A 378 37.25 -4.28 31.32
N LYS A 379 36.74 -3.31 30.55
CA LYS A 379 35.30 -3.12 30.32
C LYS A 379 34.84 -3.87 29.08
N GLU A 380 33.53 -4.02 28.93
CA GLU A 380 32.95 -4.38 27.63
C GLU A 380 33.07 -3.17 26.70
N ALA A 381 33.53 -3.43 25.46
CA ALA A 381 33.64 -2.37 24.45
C ALA A 381 32.23 -1.87 24.10
N VAL A 382 31.94 -0.61 24.43
CA VAL A 382 30.64 -0.02 24.13
C VAL A 382 30.63 0.44 22.67
N MET A 383 29.64 -0.02 21.89
CA MET A 383 29.37 0.54 20.55
C MET A 383 28.40 1.71 20.70
N GLU A 384 28.94 2.92 20.81
CA GLU A 384 28.16 4.12 21.08
C GLU A 384 27.47 4.67 19.83
N THR A 385 28.06 4.50 18.64
CA THR A 385 27.60 5.17 17.41
C THR A 385 27.33 4.19 16.27
N LYS A 386 26.24 4.42 15.53
CA LYS A 386 25.99 3.77 14.23
C LYS A 386 26.57 4.63 13.13
N ASP A 387 27.18 4.01 12.12
CA ASP A 387 27.67 4.73 10.94
C ASP A 387 26.52 5.34 10.13
N ILE A 388 26.40 6.67 10.17
CA ILE A 388 25.34 7.37 9.46
C ILE A 388 25.54 7.30 7.94
N TYR A 389 26.78 7.37 7.46
CA TYR A 389 27.11 7.36 6.03
C TYR A 389 26.78 6.00 5.41
N LYS A 390 27.17 4.91 6.06
CA LYS A 390 26.78 3.54 5.64
C LYS A 390 25.26 3.37 5.66
N THR A 391 24.59 3.87 6.69
CA THR A 391 23.13 3.74 6.82
C THR A 391 22.39 4.50 5.71
N VAL A 392 22.79 5.75 5.44
CA VAL A 392 22.23 6.59 4.36
C VAL A 392 22.52 5.99 2.99
N ASP A 393 23.71 5.43 2.78
CA ASP A 393 24.08 4.75 1.53
C ASP A 393 23.20 3.51 1.30
N ALA A 394 23.04 2.67 2.33
CA ALA A 394 22.21 1.48 2.26
C ALA A 394 20.74 1.80 1.99
N PHE A 395 20.20 2.83 2.66
CA PHE A 395 18.85 3.33 2.40
C PHE A 395 18.69 3.83 0.96
N SER A 396 19.63 4.66 0.49
CA SER A 396 19.63 5.21 -0.86
C SER A 396 19.74 4.12 -1.93
N PHE A 397 20.58 3.11 -1.70
CA PHE A 397 20.73 1.96 -2.59
C PHE A 397 19.46 1.12 -2.64
N THR A 398 18.87 0.82 -1.48
CA THR A 398 17.58 0.11 -1.40
C THR A 398 16.48 0.85 -2.13
N LEU A 399 16.44 2.18 -2.00
CA LEU A 399 15.47 3.02 -2.70
C LEU A 399 15.64 2.93 -4.23
N LEU A 400 16.89 2.92 -4.73
CA LEU A 400 17.16 2.73 -6.16
C LEU A 400 16.70 1.37 -6.68
N LEU A 401 16.82 0.30 -5.90
CA LEU A 401 16.32 -1.03 -6.28
C LEU A 401 14.80 -1.06 -6.50
N PHE A 402 14.04 -0.17 -5.85
CA PHE A 402 12.60 -0.03 -6.07
C PHE A 402 12.27 0.99 -7.18
N LEU A 403 13.00 2.10 -7.24
CA LEU A 403 12.74 3.17 -8.21
C LEU A 403 13.10 2.78 -9.63
N ILE A 404 14.18 2.03 -9.87
CA ILE A 404 14.60 1.65 -11.22
C ILE A 404 13.52 0.76 -11.90
N PRO A 405 13.04 -0.35 -11.30
CA PRO A 405 11.94 -1.12 -11.87
C PRO A 405 10.65 -0.32 -12.03
N PHE A 406 10.37 0.62 -11.12
CA PHE A 406 9.23 1.53 -11.21
C PHE A 406 9.33 2.46 -12.44
N ILE A 407 10.48 3.08 -12.66
CA ILE A 407 10.77 3.92 -13.83
C ILE A 407 10.63 3.09 -15.11
N VAL A 408 11.26 1.92 -15.17
CA VAL A 408 11.19 1.02 -16.33
C VAL A 408 9.75 0.60 -16.63
N SER A 409 8.98 0.23 -15.60
CA SER A 409 7.57 -0.11 -15.74
C SER A 409 6.75 1.08 -16.24
N THR A 410 6.99 2.27 -15.70
CA THR A 410 6.30 3.50 -16.13
C THR A 410 6.62 3.84 -17.58
N CYS A 411 7.89 3.70 -18.00
CA CYS A 411 8.30 3.85 -19.40
C CYS A 411 7.60 2.83 -20.31
N TYR A 412 7.49 1.57 -19.90
CA TYR A 412 6.74 0.55 -20.63
C TYR A 412 5.25 0.94 -20.77
N PHE A 413 4.62 1.45 -19.71
CA PHE A 413 3.23 1.90 -19.76
C PHE A 413 3.02 3.18 -20.57
N LEU A 414 3.99 4.10 -20.59
CA LEU A 414 4.01 5.25 -21.50
C LEU A 414 4.17 4.82 -22.96
N PHE A 415 5.02 3.83 -23.23
CA PHE A 415 5.19 3.27 -24.58
C PHE A 415 3.90 2.59 -25.07
N THR A 416 3.28 1.74 -24.24
CA THR A 416 2.00 1.11 -24.58
C THR A 416 0.87 2.13 -24.75
N PHE A 417 0.84 3.19 -23.91
CA PHE A 417 -0.07 4.32 -24.09
C PHE A 417 0.13 4.99 -25.47
N THR A 418 1.38 5.25 -25.85
CA THR A 418 1.72 5.88 -27.13
C THR A 418 1.29 5.01 -28.30
N MET A 419 1.52 3.70 -28.23
CA MET A 419 1.04 2.75 -29.24
C MET A 419 -0.50 2.71 -29.32
N GLN A 420 -1.22 2.77 -28.20
CA GLN A 420 -2.68 2.83 -28.17
C GLN A 420 -3.23 4.14 -28.79
N LEU A 421 -2.52 5.25 -28.61
CA LEU A 421 -2.86 6.54 -29.22
C LEU A 421 -2.69 6.47 -30.75
N ILE A 422 -1.57 5.92 -31.23
CA ILE A 422 -1.31 5.70 -32.67
C ILE A 422 -2.38 4.80 -33.29
N ARG A 423 -2.80 3.74 -32.57
CA ARG A 423 -3.88 2.83 -32.98
C ARG A 423 -5.28 3.43 -32.86
N LYS A 424 -5.43 4.69 -32.44
CA LYS A 424 -6.72 5.38 -32.21
C LYS A 424 -7.65 4.65 -31.22
N GLU A 425 -7.08 3.87 -30.31
CA GLU A 425 -7.82 3.17 -29.25
C GLU A 425 -8.19 4.10 -28.09
N ARG A 426 -7.50 5.25 -27.98
CA ARG A 426 -7.75 6.30 -26.99
C ARG A 426 -8.27 7.55 -27.65
N VAL A 427 -9.20 8.24 -26.99
CA VAL A 427 -9.80 9.50 -27.47
C VAL A 427 -9.76 10.56 -26.38
N LEU A 428 -9.81 11.82 -26.79
CA LEU A 428 -9.79 12.96 -25.89
C LEU A 428 -11.05 12.99 -25.01
N GLU A 429 -10.88 13.06 -23.69
CA GLU A 429 -11.97 13.12 -22.71
C GLU A 429 -12.81 14.40 -22.90
N ALA A 430 -14.13 14.28 -23.05
CA ALA A 430 -15.02 15.42 -23.35
C ALA A 430 -15.13 16.45 -22.20
N SER A 431 -15.00 16.01 -20.95
CA SER A 431 -15.14 16.88 -19.77
C SER A 431 -13.91 17.78 -19.56
N ARG A 432 -14.08 19.10 -19.70
CA ARG A 432 -13.01 20.09 -19.46
C ARG A 432 -12.43 20.02 -18.05
N MET A 433 -13.27 19.78 -17.03
CA MET A 433 -12.82 19.65 -15.64
C MET A 433 -11.92 18.42 -15.43
N LYS A 434 -12.27 17.27 -16.00
CA LYS A 434 -11.42 16.07 -15.91
C LYS A 434 -10.14 16.21 -16.74
N ARG A 435 -10.23 16.90 -17.88
CA ARG A 435 -9.12 17.14 -18.80
C ARG A 435 -8.04 18.07 -18.25
N LEU A 436 -8.40 19.04 -17.41
CA LEU A 436 -7.44 20.02 -16.87
C LEU A 436 -7.15 19.83 -15.37
N GLY A 437 -8.06 19.24 -14.59
CA GLY A 437 -7.92 19.15 -13.14
C GLY A 437 -6.72 18.33 -12.68
N VAL A 438 -6.60 17.07 -13.14
CA VAL A 438 -5.48 16.19 -12.71
C VAL A 438 -4.13 16.65 -13.26
N PRO A 439 -3.99 17.03 -14.56
CA PRO A 439 -2.74 17.58 -15.06
C PRO A 439 -2.27 18.85 -14.33
N SER A 440 -3.21 19.72 -13.92
CA SER A 440 -2.84 20.90 -13.13
C SER A 440 -2.36 20.50 -11.74
N ALA A 441 -3.01 19.53 -11.10
CA ALA A 441 -2.62 19.03 -9.78
C ALA A 441 -1.26 18.30 -9.80
N THR A 442 -0.95 17.56 -10.86
CA THR A 442 0.38 16.92 -11.04
C THR A 442 1.47 17.94 -11.31
N LEU A 443 1.20 19.03 -12.04
CA LEU A 443 2.16 20.13 -12.20
C LEU A 443 2.44 20.85 -10.88
N VAL A 444 1.39 21.15 -10.09
CA VAL A 444 1.55 21.73 -8.75
C VAL A 444 2.36 20.79 -7.86
N PHE A 445 2.08 19.49 -7.89
CA PHE A 445 2.84 18.49 -7.16
C PHE A 445 4.32 18.49 -7.52
N LEU A 446 4.66 18.47 -8.82
CA LEU A 446 6.05 18.49 -9.28
C LEU A 446 6.78 19.76 -8.87
N PHE A 447 6.11 20.92 -8.86
CA PHE A 447 6.70 22.17 -8.38
C PHE A 447 7.01 22.13 -6.88
N ILE A 448 6.07 21.60 -6.07
CA ILE A 448 6.29 21.43 -4.63
C ILE A 448 7.38 20.38 -4.37
N GLU A 449 7.43 19.29 -5.14
CA GLU A 449 8.48 18.28 -5.04
C GLU A 449 9.86 18.85 -5.35
N ILE A 450 10.01 19.64 -6.41
CA ILE A 450 11.28 20.32 -6.73
C ILE A 450 11.70 21.22 -5.56
N TYR A 451 10.78 22.05 -5.04
CA TYR A 451 11.06 22.90 -3.89
C TYR A 451 11.45 22.06 -2.66
N ALA A 452 10.75 20.97 -2.39
CA ALA A 452 11.03 20.06 -1.28
C ALA A 452 12.40 19.37 -1.43
N ILE A 453 12.80 18.97 -2.64
CA ILE A 453 14.13 18.45 -2.90
C ILE A 453 15.18 19.55 -2.66
N MET A 454 14.98 20.76 -3.19
CA MET A 454 15.92 21.87 -3.00
C MET A 454 16.08 22.28 -1.53
N ALA A 455 14.99 22.27 -0.76
CA ALA A 455 15.00 22.62 0.66
C ALA A 455 15.56 21.49 1.56
N PHE A 456 15.64 20.24 1.07
CA PHE A 456 15.92 19.06 1.88
C PHE A 456 17.18 19.16 2.75
N PRO A 457 18.36 19.54 2.20
CA PRO A 457 19.57 19.75 3.02
C PRO A 457 19.36 20.75 4.15
N SER A 458 18.69 21.86 3.85
CA SER A 458 18.51 22.95 4.81
C SER A 458 17.55 22.62 5.96
N VAL A 459 16.72 21.59 5.79
CA VAL A 459 15.72 21.15 6.78
C VAL A 459 16.24 19.98 7.60
N PHE A 460 16.86 19.00 6.96
CA PHE A 460 17.28 17.76 7.63
C PHE A 460 18.76 17.76 8.06
N PHE A 461 19.56 18.73 7.61
CA PHE A 461 21.00 18.80 7.91
C PHE A 461 21.41 20.21 8.42
N ASN A 462 20.63 20.77 9.36
CA ASN A 462 20.98 21.99 10.09
C ASN A 462 21.34 23.20 9.19
N GLY A 463 20.62 23.41 8.09
CA GLY A 463 20.75 24.63 7.29
C GLY A 463 21.85 24.63 6.21
N VAL A 464 22.49 23.50 5.95
CA VAL A 464 23.44 23.33 4.82
C VAL A 464 22.71 23.23 3.47
N ASP A 465 23.47 23.26 2.38
CA ASP A 465 22.95 23.17 1.00
C ASP A 465 23.36 21.86 0.29
N TRP A 466 22.91 21.70 -0.96
CA TRP A 466 23.25 20.53 -1.78
C TRP A 466 24.73 20.45 -2.16
N GLY A 467 25.46 21.57 -2.22
CA GLY A 467 26.90 21.56 -2.48
C GLY A 467 27.66 20.87 -1.35
N PHE A 468 27.28 21.20 -0.10
CA PHE A 468 27.80 20.51 1.08
C PHE A 468 27.43 19.02 1.10
N ILE A 469 26.16 18.68 0.84
CA ILE A 469 25.69 17.28 0.83
C ILE A 469 26.39 16.45 -0.24
N ASP A 470 26.61 16.99 -1.44
CA ASP A 470 27.31 16.28 -2.52
C ASP A 470 28.75 15.90 -2.13
N VAL A 471 29.41 16.74 -1.31
CA VAL A 471 30.78 16.51 -0.82
C VAL A 471 30.81 15.54 0.36
N TRP A 472 29.85 15.60 1.29
CA TRP A 472 29.87 14.81 2.53
C TRP A 472 29.05 13.52 2.47
N ALA A 473 27.83 13.54 1.92
CA ALA A 473 26.91 12.40 1.97
C ALA A 473 27.21 11.36 0.89
N PRO A 474 26.90 10.07 1.10
CA PRO A 474 27.27 8.98 0.19
C PRO A 474 26.88 9.22 -1.27
N ILE A 475 27.71 8.74 -2.20
CA ILE A 475 27.54 8.97 -3.65
C ILE A 475 26.15 8.51 -4.13
N THR A 476 25.63 7.43 -3.55
CA THR A 476 24.33 6.86 -3.92
C THR A 476 23.14 7.75 -3.59
N MET A 477 23.25 8.62 -2.58
CA MET A 477 22.17 9.54 -2.20
C MET A 477 21.80 10.50 -3.34
N LYS A 478 22.80 10.99 -4.08
CA LYS A 478 22.60 11.85 -5.26
C LYS A 478 21.81 11.13 -6.34
N PHE A 479 22.19 9.90 -6.67
CA PHE A 479 21.49 9.10 -7.67
C PHE A 479 20.07 8.74 -7.24
N ALA A 480 19.86 8.41 -5.96
CA ALA A 480 18.54 8.16 -5.41
C ALA A 480 17.63 9.39 -5.55
N THR A 481 18.12 10.58 -5.19
CA THR A 481 17.36 11.84 -5.30
C THR A 481 16.95 12.14 -6.74
N ILE A 482 17.87 11.95 -7.70
CA ILE A 482 17.57 12.11 -9.14
C ILE A 482 16.53 11.08 -9.60
N ALA A 483 16.64 9.83 -9.17
CA ALA A 483 15.71 8.76 -9.55
C ALA A 483 14.29 9.02 -9.00
N ILE A 484 14.15 9.56 -7.79
CA ILE A 484 12.85 9.97 -7.22
C ILE A 484 12.18 10.96 -8.17
N PHE A 485 12.88 12.03 -8.53
CA PHE A 485 12.35 13.08 -9.40
C PHE A 485 11.96 12.55 -10.78
N ILE A 486 12.84 11.75 -11.42
CA ILE A 486 12.55 11.17 -12.74
C ILE A 486 11.34 10.23 -12.68
N GLY A 487 11.27 9.35 -11.67
CA GLY A 487 10.16 8.42 -11.50
C GLY A 487 8.83 9.16 -11.26
N SER A 488 8.84 10.17 -10.40
CA SER A 488 7.69 11.02 -10.11
C SER A 488 7.21 11.77 -11.35
N PHE A 489 8.13 12.40 -12.09
CA PHE A 489 7.83 13.14 -13.32
C PHE A 489 7.20 12.23 -14.38
N LEU A 490 7.81 11.08 -14.67
CA LEU A 490 7.30 10.13 -15.67
C LEU A 490 5.94 9.57 -15.28
N PHE A 491 5.71 9.31 -13.99
CA PHE A 491 4.44 8.80 -13.51
C PHE A 491 3.34 9.87 -13.54
N CYS A 492 3.66 11.11 -13.15
CA CYS A 492 2.76 12.26 -13.28
C CYS A 492 2.37 12.51 -14.73
N LEU A 493 3.32 12.40 -15.66
CA LEU A 493 3.06 12.47 -17.10
C LEU A 493 2.12 11.35 -17.54
N TYR A 494 2.41 10.10 -17.15
CA TYR A 494 1.57 8.94 -17.46
C TYR A 494 0.14 9.09 -16.92
N LEU A 495 -0.03 9.50 -15.67
CA LEU A 495 -1.34 9.76 -15.06
C LEU A 495 -2.11 10.86 -15.81
N SER A 496 -1.44 11.97 -16.12
CA SER A 496 -2.04 13.09 -16.83
C SER A 496 -2.52 12.64 -18.22
N LEU A 497 -1.67 11.94 -18.97
CA LEU A 497 -1.99 11.45 -20.31
C LEU A 497 -3.13 10.42 -20.31
N THR A 498 -3.15 9.48 -19.36
CA THR A 498 -4.20 8.45 -19.29
C THR A 498 -5.57 8.99 -18.92
N ILE A 499 -5.63 10.12 -18.19
CA ILE A 499 -6.87 10.82 -17.85
C ILE A 499 -7.34 11.74 -18.98
N ILE A 500 -6.43 12.41 -19.68
CA ILE A 500 -6.75 13.24 -20.85
C ILE A 500 -7.24 12.35 -22.01
N TYR A 501 -6.61 11.19 -22.21
CA TYR A 501 -6.91 10.24 -23.28
C TYR A 501 -7.34 8.87 -22.73
N PRO A 502 -8.58 8.75 -22.22
CA PRO A 502 -9.12 7.47 -21.77
C PRO A 502 -9.23 6.47 -22.94
N SER A 503 -9.12 5.18 -22.58
CA SER A 503 -9.23 4.07 -23.53
C SER A 503 -10.68 3.76 -23.88
N ARG A 504 -10.98 3.55 -25.17
CA ARG A 504 -12.31 3.16 -25.67
C ARG A 504 -12.70 1.75 -25.24
N LYS A 505 -11.74 0.82 -25.27
CA LYS A 505 -11.87 -0.47 -24.59
C LYS A 505 -11.58 -0.22 -23.12
N ASN A 506 -12.46 -0.66 -22.22
CA ASN A 506 -12.29 -0.45 -20.78
C ASN A 506 -11.08 -1.27 -20.24
N ASN A 507 -9.87 -0.83 -20.61
CA ASN A 507 -8.62 -1.48 -20.26
C ASN A 507 -8.35 -1.19 -18.79
N LYS A 508 -8.25 -2.28 -18.03
CA LYS A 508 -8.08 -2.26 -16.59
C LYS A 508 -6.69 -1.72 -16.26
N ASN A 509 -6.58 -0.42 -16.03
CA ASN A 509 -5.33 0.29 -15.70
C ASN A 509 -4.88 0.01 -14.25
N PHE A 510 -4.73 -1.27 -13.89
CA PHE A 510 -4.33 -1.73 -12.56
C PHE A 510 -2.95 -1.20 -12.13
N PHE A 511 -2.06 -0.91 -13.09
CA PHE A 511 -0.75 -0.33 -12.79
C PHE A 511 -0.87 1.01 -12.05
N SER A 512 -1.65 1.95 -12.59
CA SER A 512 -1.87 3.26 -11.94
C SER A 512 -2.47 3.12 -10.53
N LEU A 513 -3.39 2.18 -10.36
CA LEU A 513 -4.02 1.89 -9.06
C LEU A 513 -3.02 1.34 -8.05
N LEU A 514 -2.17 0.38 -8.45
CA LEU A 514 -1.18 -0.23 -7.59
C LEU A 514 -0.18 0.81 -7.12
N ILE A 515 0.37 1.60 -8.04
CA ILE A 515 1.34 2.65 -7.72
C ILE A 515 0.71 3.73 -6.83
N LEU A 516 -0.49 4.22 -7.15
CA LEU A 516 -1.16 5.21 -6.30
C LEU A 516 -1.51 4.67 -4.92
N SER A 517 -1.78 3.37 -4.77
CA SER A 517 -2.00 2.73 -3.46
C SER A 517 -0.71 2.72 -2.65
N VAL A 518 0.43 2.43 -3.29
CA VAL A 518 1.77 2.50 -2.67
C VAL A 518 2.11 3.94 -2.26
N ILE A 519 1.94 4.90 -3.17
CA ILE A 519 2.18 6.33 -2.89
C ILE A 519 1.27 6.82 -1.75
N SER A 520 0.00 6.41 -1.72
CA SER A 520 -0.91 6.78 -0.63
C SER A 520 -0.44 6.21 0.71
N GLY A 521 -0.02 4.94 0.77
CA GLY A 521 0.48 4.33 2.00
C GLY A 521 1.80 4.96 2.48
N PHE A 522 2.72 5.22 1.54
CA PHE A 522 3.99 5.89 1.82
C PHE A 522 3.79 7.34 2.27
N GLY A 523 2.97 8.12 1.57
CA GLY A 523 2.65 9.50 1.95
C GLY A 523 2.04 9.58 3.34
N ASN A 524 1.18 8.62 3.69
CA ASN A 524 0.64 8.49 5.04
C ASN A 524 1.74 8.22 6.09
N ALA A 525 2.70 7.34 5.78
CA ALA A 525 3.82 7.05 6.67
C ALA A 525 4.77 8.26 6.84
N VAL A 526 5.03 9.00 5.77
CA VAL A 526 5.85 10.22 5.78
C VAL A 526 5.22 11.31 6.66
N ILE A 527 3.89 11.46 6.64
CA ILE A 527 3.18 12.40 7.53
C ILE A 527 3.50 12.09 9.00
N ILE A 528 3.43 10.81 9.40
CA ILE A 528 3.72 10.36 10.77
C ILE A 528 5.17 10.64 11.11
N PHE A 529 6.09 10.30 10.20
CA PHE A 529 7.51 10.55 10.38
C PHE A 529 7.78 12.03 10.64
N ILE A 530 7.23 12.93 9.83
CA ILE A 530 7.41 14.37 9.98
C ILE A 530 6.82 14.88 11.29
N ILE A 531 5.67 14.35 11.73
CA ILE A 531 5.12 14.69 13.05
C ILE A 531 6.09 14.25 14.15
N ASN A 532 6.56 12.99 14.11
CA ASN A 532 7.48 12.47 15.12
C ASN A 532 8.79 13.29 15.16
N GLU A 533 9.33 13.63 14.00
CA GLU A 533 10.53 14.45 13.87
C GLU A 533 10.32 15.87 14.42
N SER A 534 9.15 16.48 14.15
CA SER A 534 8.83 17.82 14.65
C SER A 534 8.74 17.89 16.18
N LEU A 535 8.39 16.78 16.84
CA LEU A 535 8.35 16.67 18.30
C LEU A 535 9.75 16.64 18.93
N ASN A 536 10.78 16.30 18.14
CA ASN A 536 12.16 16.18 18.59
C ASN A 536 13.04 17.39 18.20
N GLN A 537 12.60 18.24 17.27
CA GLN A 537 13.38 19.42 16.82
C GLN A 537 13.00 20.76 17.49
N THR A 538 13.88 21.76 17.37
CA THR A 538 13.71 23.16 17.84
C THR A 538 12.81 24.00 16.91
N ASP A 539 12.32 25.16 17.38
CA ASP A 539 11.23 25.93 16.74
C ASP A 539 11.51 26.42 15.31
N HIS A 540 12.75 26.79 14.97
CA HIS A 540 13.08 27.24 13.62
C HIS A 540 13.05 26.11 12.57
N SER A 541 13.43 24.88 12.93
CA SER A 541 13.38 23.73 12.03
C SER A 541 11.96 23.15 11.89
N ARG A 542 11.12 23.28 12.94
CA ARG A 542 9.68 22.90 12.89
C ARG A 542 8.91 23.60 11.79
N THR A 543 9.17 24.90 11.55
CA THR A 543 8.47 25.67 10.52
C THR A 543 8.78 25.14 9.11
N LYS A 544 10.01 24.66 8.88
CA LYS A 544 10.38 24.08 7.58
C LYS A 544 9.81 22.67 7.39
N LEU A 545 9.71 21.88 8.46
CA LEU A 545 9.03 20.57 8.43
C LEU A 545 7.55 20.68 8.06
N ALA A 546 6.88 21.79 8.37
CA ALA A 546 5.48 22.02 8.01
C ALA A 546 5.21 21.97 6.50
N ILE A 547 6.20 22.33 5.66
CA ILE A 547 6.07 22.25 4.19
C ILE A 547 6.02 20.79 3.74
N TYR A 548 6.91 19.94 4.27
CA TYR A 548 6.89 18.50 3.98
C TYR A 548 5.62 17.84 4.51
N PHE A 549 5.11 18.29 5.66
CA PHE A 549 3.84 17.83 6.21
C PHE A 549 2.67 18.17 5.25
N GLY A 550 2.62 19.41 4.77
CA GLY A 550 1.63 19.85 3.78
C GLY A 550 1.73 19.08 2.46
N LEU A 551 2.95 18.83 1.97
CA LEU A 551 3.20 17.98 0.81
C LEU A 551 2.73 16.55 1.04
N GLY A 552 3.05 15.95 2.19
CA GLY A 552 2.62 14.61 2.57
C GLY A 552 1.09 14.49 2.57
N ILE A 553 0.39 15.44 3.18
CA ILE A 553 -1.08 15.51 3.15
C ILE A 553 -1.59 15.63 1.72
N PHE A 554 -1.02 16.53 0.93
CA PHE A 554 -1.43 16.73 -0.46
C PHE A 554 -1.31 15.44 -1.28
N VAL A 555 -0.18 14.76 -1.19
CA VAL A 555 0.08 13.47 -1.84
C VAL A 555 -0.90 12.41 -1.36
N TYR A 556 -1.06 12.27 -0.05
CA TYR A 556 -1.97 11.30 0.56
C TYR A 556 -3.42 11.52 0.07
N VAL A 557 -3.94 12.73 0.21
CA VAL A 557 -5.32 13.06 -0.16
C VAL A 557 -5.56 12.88 -1.66
N LEU A 558 -4.62 13.33 -2.51
CA LEU A 558 -4.74 13.22 -3.96
C LEU A 558 -4.69 11.76 -4.40
N ALA A 559 -3.71 10.98 -3.92
CA ALA A 559 -3.60 9.55 -4.24
C ALA A 559 -4.84 8.79 -3.76
N GLN A 560 -5.27 9.01 -2.52
CA GLN A 560 -6.43 8.35 -1.94
C GLN A 560 -7.73 8.68 -2.68
N LYS A 561 -7.92 9.95 -3.09
CA LYS A 561 -9.07 10.38 -3.88
C LYS A 561 -9.11 9.70 -5.25
N ILE A 562 -7.98 9.62 -5.94
CA ILE A 562 -7.90 8.96 -7.27
C ILE A 562 -8.16 7.45 -7.14
N VAL A 563 -7.49 6.78 -6.19
CA VAL A 563 -7.63 5.34 -5.93
C VAL A 563 -9.10 5.00 -5.64
N ARG A 564 -9.72 5.69 -4.67
CA ARG A 564 -11.12 5.44 -4.29
C ARG A 564 -12.10 5.67 -5.45
N THR A 565 -11.94 6.78 -6.18
CA THR A 565 -12.84 7.13 -7.30
C THR A 565 -12.74 6.10 -8.43
N HIS A 566 -11.52 5.71 -8.80
CA HIS A 566 -11.29 4.77 -9.89
C HIS A 566 -11.82 3.38 -9.54
N LEU A 567 -11.62 2.92 -8.30
CA LEU A 567 -12.10 1.62 -7.86
C LEU A 567 -13.61 1.53 -7.73
N ILE A 568 -14.29 2.56 -7.22
CA ILE A 568 -15.77 2.61 -7.21
C ILE A 568 -16.32 2.49 -8.63
N THR A 569 -15.72 3.22 -9.58
CA THR A 569 -16.13 3.19 -10.98
C THR A 569 -15.88 1.83 -11.62
N LEU A 570 -14.70 1.24 -11.37
CA LEU A 570 -14.31 -0.08 -11.88
C LEU A 570 -15.24 -1.18 -11.36
N THR A 571 -15.52 -1.19 -10.06
CA THR A 571 -16.41 -2.18 -9.42
C THR A 571 -17.83 -2.09 -9.97
N ASN A 572 -18.41 -0.89 -10.05
CA ASN A 572 -19.76 -0.72 -10.58
C ASN A 572 -19.85 -1.12 -12.06
N HIS A 573 -18.85 -0.80 -12.86
CA HIS A 573 -18.82 -1.23 -14.25
C HIS A 573 -18.71 -2.76 -14.39
N PHE A 574 -17.88 -3.39 -13.55
CA PHE A 574 -17.74 -4.83 -13.54
C PHE A 574 -19.03 -5.55 -13.14
N ILE A 575 -19.77 -5.00 -12.18
CA ILE A 575 -21.10 -5.50 -11.79
C ILE A 575 -22.09 -5.34 -12.92
N TYR A 576 -22.11 -4.19 -13.60
CA TYR A 576 -22.95 -3.97 -14.77
C TYR A 576 -22.67 -5.00 -15.88
N GLN A 577 -21.39 -5.21 -16.22
CA GLN A 577 -20.98 -6.22 -17.20
C GLN A 577 -21.42 -7.62 -16.78
N LYS A 578 -21.20 -7.99 -15.52
CA LYS A 578 -21.58 -9.32 -15.02
C LYS A 578 -23.09 -9.54 -14.96
N ARG A 579 -23.88 -8.52 -14.61
CA ARG A 579 -25.34 -8.59 -14.66
C ARG A 579 -25.83 -8.77 -16.09
N THR A 580 -25.26 -8.04 -17.05
CA THR A 580 -25.60 -8.16 -18.48
C THR A 580 -25.24 -9.54 -19.00
N GLU A 581 -24.03 -10.04 -18.71
CA GLU A 581 -23.60 -11.39 -19.09
C GLU A 581 -24.53 -12.48 -18.53
N LEU A 582 -24.94 -12.37 -17.26
CA LEU A 582 -25.88 -13.32 -16.64
C LEU A 582 -27.26 -13.24 -17.29
N LEU A 583 -27.76 -12.04 -17.58
CA LEU A 583 -29.05 -11.86 -18.27
C LEU A 583 -29.03 -12.48 -19.67
N ASP A 584 -27.99 -12.20 -20.46
CA ASP A 584 -27.84 -12.77 -21.79
C ASP A 584 -27.76 -14.30 -21.73
N LYS A 585 -27.04 -14.87 -20.75
CA LYS A 585 -27.00 -16.32 -20.56
C LYS A 585 -28.36 -16.89 -20.17
N ILE A 586 -29.10 -16.24 -19.26
CA ILE A 586 -30.44 -16.69 -18.85
C ILE A 586 -31.40 -16.69 -20.05
N LEU A 587 -31.42 -15.62 -20.85
CA LEU A 587 -32.30 -15.48 -22.00
C LEU A 587 -32.02 -16.51 -23.12
N ASN A 588 -30.76 -16.95 -23.25
CA ASN A 588 -30.35 -17.96 -24.23
C ASN A 588 -30.31 -19.39 -23.67
N THR A 589 -30.70 -19.60 -22.41
CA THR A 589 -30.78 -20.94 -21.82
C THR A 589 -32.11 -21.59 -22.20
N PRO A 590 -32.14 -22.87 -22.62
CA PRO A 590 -33.39 -23.57 -22.96
C PRO A 590 -34.43 -23.48 -21.84
N TYR A 591 -35.71 -23.27 -22.21
CA TYR A 591 -36.81 -23.07 -21.27
C TYR A 591 -36.88 -24.18 -20.22
N GLU A 592 -36.79 -25.45 -20.64
CA GLU A 592 -36.79 -26.62 -19.75
C GLU A 592 -35.78 -26.50 -18.59
N LYS A 593 -34.57 -26.01 -18.90
CA LYS A 593 -33.49 -25.88 -17.91
C LYS A 593 -33.75 -24.73 -16.95
N VAL A 594 -34.40 -23.65 -17.40
CA VAL A 594 -34.79 -22.51 -16.57
C VAL A 594 -35.97 -22.88 -15.66
N GLU A 595 -36.97 -23.61 -16.18
CA GLU A 595 -38.13 -24.08 -15.42
C GLU A 595 -37.75 -24.99 -14.25
N LYS A 596 -36.69 -25.80 -14.42
CA LYS A 596 -36.12 -26.63 -13.33
C LYS A 596 -35.34 -25.81 -12.27
N MET A 597 -35.06 -24.53 -12.49
CA MET A 597 -34.32 -23.71 -11.52
C MET A 597 -35.24 -23.05 -10.49
N GLU A 598 -34.80 -23.02 -9.23
CA GLU A 598 -35.44 -22.24 -8.16
C GLU A 598 -35.42 -20.74 -8.51
N THR A 599 -36.60 -20.10 -8.56
CA THR A 599 -36.76 -18.67 -8.89
C THR A 599 -36.01 -17.78 -7.90
N GLU A 600 -35.94 -18.19 -6.63
CA GLU A 600 -35.21 -17.54 -5.55
C GLU A 600 -33.70 -17.44 -5.85
N LYS A 601 -33.15 -18.47 -6.48
CA LYS A 601 -31.72 -18.52 -6.83
C LYS A 601 -31.38 -17.53 -7.92
N ILE A 602 -32.24 -17.40 -8.94
CA ILE A 602 -32.09 -16.42 -10.02
C ILE A 602 -32.14 -15.00 -9.45
N GLN A 603 -33.14 -14.69 -8.63
CA GLN A 603 -33.31 -13.37 -8.03
C GLN A 603 -32.16 -13.00 -7.07
N SER A 604 -31.76 -13.93 -6.20
CA SER A 604 -30.69 -13.67 -5.22
C SER A 604 -29.32 -13.49 -5.87
N THR A 605 -29.01 -14.20 -6.96
CA THR A 605 -27.74 -14.04 -7.69
C THR A 605 -27.71 -12.76 -8.51
N LEU A 606 -28.79 -12.42 -9.23
CA LEU A 606 -28.83 -11.19 -10.04
C LEU A 606 -28.80 -9.92 -9.19
N ASN A 607 -29.43 -9.94 -8.00
CA ASN A 607 -29.53 -8.76 -7.15
C ASN A 607 -28.56 -8.78 -5.96
N ASN A 608 -28.79 -9.66 -4.97
CA ASN A 608 -28.11 -9.61 -3.67
C ASN A 608 -26.61 -9.94 -3.75
N ASP A 609 -26.24 -10.98 -4.52
CA ASP A 609 -24.83 -11.40 -4.60
C ASP A 609 -23.99 -10.37 -5.38
N THR A 610 -24.56 -9.77 -6.44
CA THR A 610 -23.88 -8.72 -7.22
C THR A 610 -23.79 -7.39 -6.46
N GLU A 611 -24.83 -6.97 -5.76
CA GLU A 611 -24.83 -5.76 -4.93
C GLU A 611 -23.83 -5.90 -3.77
N SER A 612 -23.79 -7.07 -3.14
CA SER A 612 -22.87 -7.34 -2.05
C SER A 612 -21.40 -7.23 -2.48
N ILE A 613 -21.06 -7.49 -3.75
CA ILE A 613 -19.69 -7.24 -4.26
C ILE A 613 -19.39 -5.74 -4.29
N SER A 614 -20.36 -4.90 -4.69
CA SER A 614 -20.17 -3.45 -4.74
C SER A 614 -19.90 -2.88 -3.35
N ASN A 615 -20.73 -3.27 -2.38
CA ASN A 615 -20.72 -2.70 -1.04
C ASN A 615 -19.45 -3.07 -0.26
N HIS A 616 -18.83 -4.24 -0.54
CA HIS A 616 -17.65 -4.69 0.18
C HIS A 616 -16.31 -4.32 -0.48
N ALA A 617 -16.30 -3.95 -1.77
CA ALA A 617 -15.08 -3.58 -2.47
C ALA A 617 -14.31 -2.40 -1.81
N PRO A 618 -14.95 -1.29 -1.36
CA PRO A 618 -14.26 -0.18 -0.67
C PRO A 618 -13.45 -0.59 0.55
N SER A 619 -13.95 -1.55 1.33
CA SER A 619 -13.28 -2.04 2.53
C SER A 619 -11.99 -2.81 2.21
N ILE A 620 -12.00 -3.59 1.12
CA ILE A 620 -10.81 -4.34 0.66
C ILE A 620 -9.71 -3.37 0.25
N ILE A 621 -10.09 -2.30 -0.45
CA ILE A 621 -9.16 -1.26 -0.91
C ILE A 621 -8.52 -0.57 0.29
N THR A 622 -9.35 -0.15 1.26
CA THR A 622 -8.86 0.47 2.49
C THR A 622 -7.90 -0.48 3.21
N GLY A 623 -8.24 -1.77 3.31
CA GLY A 623 -7.36 -2.79 3.87
C GLY A 623 -6.02 -2.94 3.14
N ILE A 624 -5.99 -2.85 1.80
CA ILE A 624 -4.74 -2.89 1.02
C ILE A 624 -3.88 -1.65 1.29
N THR A 625 -4.46 -0.45 1.23
CA THR A 625 -3.74 0.81 1.50
C THR A 625 -3.19 0.86 2.93
N ASP A 626 -3.97 0.37 3.89
CA ASP A 626 -3.56 0.33 5.29
C ASP A 626 -2.54 -0.78 5.56
N SER A 627 -2.56 -1.88 4.80
CA SER A 627 -1.47 -2.88 4.82
C SER A 627 -0.15 -2.29 4.33
N ILE A 628 -0.19 -1.47 3.29
CA ILE A 628 1.00 -0.76 2.79
C ILE A 628 1.50 0.22 3.85
N THR A 629 0.59 1.01 4.43
CA THR A 629 0.94 1.94 5.53
C THR A 629 1.59 1.20 6.69
N LEU A 630 1.04 0.05 7.09
CA LEU A 630 1.58 -0.81 8.15
C LEU A 630 3.00 -1.28 7.83
N VAL A 631 3.26 -1.73 6.60
CA VAL A 631 4.60 -2.13 6.14
C VAL A 631 5.57 -0.95 6.21
N CYS A 632 5.16 0.24 5.75
CA CYS A 632 6.00 1.44 5.84
C CYS A 632 6.33 1.81 7.30
N CYS A 633 5.36 1.73 8.22
CA CYS A 633 5.60 1.95 9.65
C CYS A 633 6.57 0.91 10.24
N LEU A 634 6.44 -0.36 9.86
CA LEU A 634 7.37 -1.42 10.29
C LEU A 634 8.79 -1.19 9.75
N VAL A 635 8.93 -0.80 8.48
CA VAL A 635 10.24 -0.43 7.92
C VAL A 635 10.84 0.74 8.70
N TYR A 636 10.05 1.77 9.00
CA TYR A 636 10.48 2.90 9.81
C TYR A 636 10.99 2.47 11.20
N LEU A 637 10.22 1.64 11.91
CA LEU A 637 10.66 1.08 13.20
C LEU A 637 11.94 0.24 13.06
N GLY A 638 12.09 -0.50 11.97
CA GLY A 638 13.30 -1.29 11.69
C GLY A 638 14.54 -0.45 11.46
N VAL A 639 14.40 0.68 10.76
CA VAL A 639 15.49 1.66 10.54
C VAL A 639 15.97 2.23 11.87
N ILE A 640 15.03 2.52 12.79
CA ILE A 640 15.37 3.00 14.13
C ILE A 640 16.09 1.88 14.92
N ASN A 641 15.42 0.75 15.14
CA ASN A 641 15.98 -0.38 15.88
C ASN A 641 15.36 -1.73 15.44
N ILE A 642 16.22 -2.61 14.93
CA ILE A 642 15.84 -3.93 14.42
C ILE A 642 15.20 -4.84 15.48
N TYR A 643 15.64 -4.76 16.74
CA TYR A 643 15.05 -5.54 17.84
C TYR A 643 13.64 -5.05 18.17
N GLY A 644 13.44 -3.73 18.14
CA GLY A 644 12.11 -3.14 18.29
C GLY A 644 11.17 -3.57 17.15
N LEU A 645 11.66 -3.67 15.91
CA LEU A 645 10.88 -4.22 14.78
C LEU A 645 10.49 -5.69 15.02
N LEU A 646 11.44 -6.55 15.41
CA LEU A 646 11.15 -7.97 15.66
C LEU A 646 10.10 -8.16 16.76
N LEU A 647 10.21 -7.38 17.85
CA LEU A 647 9.19 -7.37 18.90
C LEU A 647 7.83 -6.92 18.36
N SER A 648 7.81 -5.86 17.55
CA SER A 648 6.59 -5.32 16.92
C SER A 648 5.90 -6.37 16.04
N ILE A 649 6.67 -7.08 15.22
CA ILE A 649 6.17 -8.18 14.39
C ILE A 649 5.62 -9.30 15.28
N GLY A 650 6.37 -9.71 16.32
CA GLY A 650 5.95 -10.76 17.26
C GLY A 650 4.60 -10.44 17.91
N VAL A 651 4.45 -9.20 18.37
CA VAL A 651 3.18 -8.69 18.91
C VAL A 651 2.04 -8.76 17.90
N ILE A 652 2.26 -8.25 16.69
CA ILE A 652 1.22 -8.21 15.64
C ILE A 652 0.80 -9.64 15.29
N LEU A 653 1.73 -10.59 15.25
CA LEU A 653 1.44 -11.99 15.00
C LEU A 653 0.62 -12.62 16.12
N VAL A 654 0.93 -12.32 17.39
CA VAL A 654 0.13 -12.78 18.54
C VAL A 654 -1.29 -12.23 18.44
N ALA A 655 -1.44 -10.93 18.19
CA ALA A 655 -2.74 -10.29 18.03
C ALA A 655 -3.54 -10.87 16.85
N ALA A 656 -2.91 -11.04 15.68
CA ALA A 656 -3.52 -11.63 14.50
C ALA A 656 -3.94 -13.10 14.74
N THR A 657 -3.15 -13.86 15.49
CA THR A 657 -3.47 -15.26 15.84
C THR A 657 -4.70 -15.34 16.73
N PHE A 658 -4.76 -14.53 17.79
CA PHE A 658 -5.94 -14.44 18.66
C PHE A 658 -7.19 -14.03 17.87
N TYR A 659 -7.05 -13.02 17.01
CA TYR A 659 -8.14 -12.54 16.16
C TYR A 659 -8.65 -13.62 15.20
N TYR A 660 -7.74 -14.35 14.55
CA TYR A 660 -8.09 -15.44 13.63
C TYR A 660 -8.90 -16.54 14.32
N PHE A 661 -8.45 -17.00 15.49
CA PHE A 661 -9.16 -18.03 16.25
C PHE A 661 -10.51 -17.55 16.77
N ALA A 662 -10.59 -16.31 17.24
CA ALA A 662 -11.85 -15.72 17.70
C ALA A 662 -12.83 -15.54 16.51
N GLY A 663 -12.32 -15.11 15.36
CA GLY A 663 -13.10 -14.84 14.14
C GLY A 663 -13.70 -16.08 13.47
N GLN A 664 -13.01 -17.23 13.50
CA GLN A 664 -13.56 -18.49 12.95
C GLN A 664 -14.93 -18.84 13.55
N SER A 665 -15.08 -18.64 14.86
CA SER A 665 -16.33 -18.97 15.55
C SER A 665 -17.49 -18.05 15.16
N ALA A 666 -17.19 -16.79 14.83
CA ALA A 666 -18.15 -15.81 14.36
C ALA A 666 -18.58 -16.10 12.91
N ASN A 667 -17.61 -16.47 12.04
CA ASN A 667 -17.88 -16.85 10.65
C ASN A 667 -18.88 -18.03 10.53
N LYS A 668 -18.75 -19.05 11.38
CA LYS A 668 -19.68 -20.20 11.38
C LYS A 668 -21.13 -19.79 11.71
N LEU A 669 -21.33 -18.85 12.65
CA LEU A 669 -22.66 -18.34 12.99
C LEU A 669 -23.24 -17.48 11.86
N TRP A 670 -22.37 -16.77 11.14
CA TRP A 670 -22.79 -15.96 10.00
C TRP A 670 -23.32 -16.82 8.85
N GLU A 671 -22.63 -17.90 8.52
CA GLU A 671 -23.06 -18.87 7.50
C GLU A 671 -24.43 -19.47 7.84
N GLN A 672 -24.65 -19.84 9.11
CA GLN A 672 -25.97 -20.28 9.59
C GLN A 672 -27.05 -19.20 9.42
N THR A 673 -26.72 -17.95 9.76
CA THR A 673 -27.68 -16.83 9.68
C THR A 673 -28.11 -16.56 8.23
N ARG A 674 -27.20 -16.73 7.25
CA ARG A 674 -27.51 -16.61 5.83
C ARG A 674 -28.44 -17.73 5.32
N ASN A 675 -28.23 -18.97 5.79
CA ASN A 675 -29.12 -20.09 5.43
C ASN A 675 -30.54 -19.88 5.98
N ILE A 676 -30.68 -19.39 7.22
CA ILE A 676 -31.98 -19.03 7.80
C ILE A 676 -32.65 -17.92 6.98
N GLN A 677 -31.87 -16.97 6.43
CA GLN A 677 -32.40 -15.91 5.57
C GLN A 677 -33.00 -16.47 4.26
N ASN A 678 -32.44 -17.53 3.67
CA ASN A 678 -33.03 -18.18 2.49
C ASN A 678 -34.38 -18.83 2.82
N ILE A 679 -34.48 -19.48 4.00
CA ILE A 679 -35.74 -20.06 4.49
C ILE A 679 -36.79 -18.96 4.69
N PHE A 680 -36.38 -17.80 5.20
CA PHE A 680 -37.27 -16.65 5.32
C PHE A 680 -37.78 -16.16 3.95
N PHE A 681 -36.93 -16.09 2.92
CA PHE A 681 -37.38 -15.75 1.56
C PHE A 681 -38.37 -16.76 1.00
N LYS A 682 -38.20 -18.05 1.29
CA LYS A 682 -39.19 -19.07 0.95
C LYS A 682 -40.55 -18.77 1.59
N PHE A 683 -40.58 -18.42 2.89
CA PHE A 683 -41.82 -18.00 3.54
C PHE A 683 -42.43 -16.74 2.91
N ILE A 684 -41.64 -15.79 2.43
CA ILE A 684 -42.17 -14.62 1.70
C ILE A 684 -42.85 -15.05 0.40
N ASN A 685 -42.23 -15.96 -0.36
CA ASN A 685 -42.83 -16.50 -1.59
C ASN A 685 -44.11 -17.29 -1.29
N ASP A 686 -44.07 -18.19 -0.30
CA ASP A 686 -45.24 -18.96 0.15
C ASP A 686 -46.37 -18.05 0.65
N LEU A 687 -46.04 -16.96 1.35
CA LEU A 687 -47.02 -15.96 1.81
C LEU A 687 -47.66 -15.24 0.63
N THR A 688 -46.87 -14.82 -0.37
CA THR A 688 -47.39 -14.07 -1.53
C THR A 688 -48.18 -14.95 -2.49
N GLY A 689 -47.75 -16.19 -2.72
CA GLY A 689 -48.44 -17.16 -3.58
C GLY A 689 -49.65 -17.80 -2.92
N GLY A 690 -49.52 -18.20 -1.64
CA GLY A 690 -50.54 -18.90 -0.86
C GLY A 690 -51.42 -18.01 0.01
N PHE A 691 -51.43 -16.69 -0.23
CA PHE A 691 -52.12 -15.74 0.64
C PHE A 691 -53.61 -16.04 0.76
N LYS A 692 -54.24 -16.50 -0.34
CA LYS A 692 -55.68 -16.81 -0.38
C LYS A 692 -56.00 -17.99 0.55
N GLU A 693 -55.21 -19.04 0.48
CA GLU A 693 -55.31 -20.27 1.27
C GLU A 693 -55.12 -19.98 2.76
N LEU A 694 -54.14 -19.13 3.08
CA LEU A 694 -53.90 -18.65 4.44
C LEU A 694 -55.03 -17.77 4.94
N ASN A 695 -55.73 -17.03 4.07
CA ASN A 695 -56.80 -16.13 4.51
C ASN A 695 -58.10 -16.89 4.84
N ILE A 696 -58.35 -18.01 4.16
CA ILE A 696 -59.55 -18.85 4.33
C ILE A 696 -59.56 -19.54 5.71
N ASP A 697 -58.42 -20.11 6.13
CA ASP A 697 -58.34 -20.88 7.38
C ASP A 697 -57.43 -20.16 8.40
N LYS A 698 -58.05 -19.69 9.49
CA LYS A 698 -57.36 -19.01 10.58
C LYS A 698 -56.32 -19.90 11.27
N ASN A 699 -56.55 -21.21 11.42
CA ASN A 699 -55.60 -22.13 12.04
C ASN A 699 -54.38 -22.32 11.14
N LYS A 700 -54.59 -22.48 9.83
CA LYS A 700 -53.51 -22.51 8.82
C LYS A 700 -52.67 -21.23 8.85
N ARG A 701 -53.33 -20.07 8.90
CA ARG A 701 -52.66 -18.76 9.04
C ARG A 701 -51.84 -18.65 10.31
N MET A 702 -52.38 -19.13 11.44
CA MET A 702 -51.68 -19.11 12.72
C MET A 702 -50.48 -20.07 12.71
N ALA A 703 -50.63 -21.28 12.16
CA ALA A 703 -49.52 -22.23 12.01
C ALA A 703 -48.40 -21.66 11.13
N PHE A 704 -48.74 -21.14 9.95
CA PHE A 704 -47.78 -20.50 9.05
C PHE A 704 -47.07 -19.31 9.72
N ARG A 705 -47.83 -18.46 10.41
CA ARG A 705 -47.27 -17.33 11.17
C ARG A 705 -46.30 -17.83 12.23
N ASN A 706 -46.66 -18.88 12.98
CA ASN A 706 -45.80 -19.43 14.04
C ASN A 706 -44.48 -20.00 13.47
N ASP A 707 -44.52 -20.69 12.33
CA ASP A 707 -43.32 -21.21 11.67
C ASP A 707 -42.42 -20.08 11.15
N MET A 708 -43.02 -19.06 10.55
CA MET A 708 -42.32 -17.86 10.09
C MET A 708 -41.72 -17.08 11.27
N GLU A 709 -42.47 -16.92 12.35
CA GLU A 709 -42.02 -16.27 13.58
C GLU A 709 -40.89 -17.06 14.25
N GLY A 710 -40.97 -18.39 14.28
CA GLY A 710 -39.90 -19.27 14.73
C GLY A 710 -38.62 -19.09 13.92
N THR A 711 -38.73 -18.96 12.60
CA THR A 711 -37.58 -18.67 11.70
C THR A 711 -36.98 -17.30 11.96
N CYS A 712 -37.83 -16.28 12.12
CA CYS A 712 -37.41 -14.92 12.47
C CYS A 712 -36.71 -14.87 13.84
N HIS A 713 -37.23 -15.61 14.81
CA HIS A 713 -36.64 -15.72 16.14
C HIS A 713 -35.28 -16.40 16.10
N GLN A 714 -35.15 -17.53 15.38
CA GLN A 714 -33.86 -18.18 15.16
C GLN A 714 -32.86 -17.26 14.44
N TYR A 715 -33.31 -16.53 13.42
CA TYR A 715 -32.49 -15.53 12.74
C TYR A 715 -31.98 -14.49 13.74
N ASN A 716 -32.88 -13.91 14.56
CA ASN A 716 -32.52 -12.90 15.54
C ASN A 716 -31.50 -13.43 16.57
N ILE A 717 -31.72 -14.63 17.13
CA ILE A 717 -30.78 -15.25 18.08
C ILE A 717 -29.42 -15.47 17.44
N LYS A 718 -29.38 -16.11 16.26
CA LYS A 718 -28.12 -16.46 15.58
C LYS A 718 -27.38 -15.21 15.12
N ARG A 719 -28.10 -14.22 14.59
CA ARG A 719 -27.57 -12.92 14.18
C ARG A 719 -26.98 -12.17 15.36
N THR A 720 -27.71 -12.07 16.46
CA THR A 720 -27.26 -11.40 17.69
C THR A 720 -26.04 -12.10 18.27
N LYS A 721 -26.07 -13.43 18.38
CA LYS A 721 -24.92 -14.22 18.86
C LYS A 721 -23.69 -14.06 17.96
N GLY A 722 -23.88 -14.02 16.63
CA GLY A 722 -22.82 -13.76 15.66
C GLY A 722 -22.23 -12.36 15.83
N GLY A 723 -23.10 -11.34 15.95
CA GLY A 723 -22.70 -9.95 16.18
C GLY A 723 -21.92 -9.76 17.49
N LEU A 724 -22.40 -10.32 18.60
CA LEU A 724 -21.70 -10.30 19.89
C LEU A 724 -20.34 -10.99 19.83
N LYS A 725 -20.22 -12.10 19.08
CA LYS A 725 -18.91 -12.73 18.87
C LYS A 725 -17.95 -11.82 18.11
N PHE A 726 -18.41 -11.16 17.04
CA PHE A 726 -17.60 -10.19 16.30
C PHE A 726 -17.21 -8.99 17.17
N ALA A 727 -18.13 -8.46 17.97
CA ALA A 727 -17.84 -7.37 18.91
C ALA A 727 -16.76 -7.77 19.93
N ASN A 728 -16.85 -8.98 20.51
CA ASN A 728 -15.83 -9.48 21.43
C ASN A 728 -14.46 -9.65 20.75
N VAL A 729 -14.43 -10.13 19.50
CA VAL A 729 -13.20 -10.23 18.72
C VAL A 729 -12.55 -8.84 18.56
N PHE A 730 -13.36 -7.82 18.29
CA PHE A 730 -12.90 -6.44 18.14
C PHE A 730 -12.35 -5.87 19.45
N ILE A 731 -13.09 -5.99 20.56
CA ILE A 731 -12.67 -5.51 21.89
C ILE A 731 -11.36 -6.16 22.33
N ILE A 732 -11.21 -7.48 22.12
CA ILE A 732 -9.97 -8.19 22.44
C ILE A 732 -8.80 -7.67 21.58
N GLY A 733 -9.04 -7.39 20.30
CA GLY A 733 -8.06 -6.79 19.41
C GLY A 733 -7.57 -5.44 19.94
N GLU A 734 -8.49 -4.55 20.31
CA GLU A 734 -8.17 -3.21 20.84
C GLU A 734 -7.38 -3.29 22.16
N LEU A 735 -7.82 -4.14 23.10
CA LEU A 735 -7.13 -4.35 24.37
C LEU A 735 -5.70 -4.88 24.19
N LEU A 736 -5.48 -5.79 23.23
CA LEU A 736 -4.15 -6.31 22.94
C LEU A 736 -3.19 -5.20 22.50
N PHE A 737 -3.64 -4.21 21.72
CA PHE A 737 -2.80 -3.07 21.32
C PHE A 737 -2.45 -2.17 22.50
N VAL A 738 -3.40 -1.90 23.40
CA VAL A 738 -3.13 -1.10 24.61
C VAL A 738 -2.10 -1.81 25.49
N VAL A 739 -2.22 -3.13 25.66
CA VAL A 739 -1.25 -3.93 26.43
C VAL A 739 0.14 -3.87 25.82
N VAL A 740 0.25 -3.90 24.50
CA VAL A 740 1.51 -3.80 23.77
C VAL A 740 2.18 -2.45 23.96
N ILE A 741 1.42 -1.37 23.79
CA ILE A 741 1.93 -0.01 23.99
C ILE A 741 2.41 0.14 25.43
N GLY A 742 1.65 -0.38 26.40
CA GLY A 742 2.07 -0.46 27.80
C GLY A 742 3.36 -1.27 27.99
N ALA A 743 3.50 -2.44 27.36
CA ALA A 743 4.72 -3.24 27.45
C ALA A 743 5.93 -2.50 26.87
N ILE A 744 5.77 -1.77 25.75
CA ILE A 744 6.84 -0.96 25.19
C ILE A 744 7.19 0.21 26.13
N ALA A 745 6.21 0.88 26.70
CA ALA A 745 6.45 2.01 27.60
C ALA A 745 7.09 1.61 28.94
N PHE A 746 6.66 0.48 29.54
CA PHE A 746 7.05 0.10 30.90
C PHE A 746 8.07 -1.04 30.97
N LEU A 747 8.02 -2.01 30.04
CA LEU A 747 8.87 -3.21 30.08
C LEU A 747 10.18 -3.01 29.29
N PHE A 748 10.12 -2.25 28.19
CA PHE A 748 11.27 -2.03 27.32
C PHE A 748 12.44 -1.31 28.01
N PRO A 749 12.22 -0.26 28.83
CA PRO A 749 13.31 0.36 29.61
C PRO A 749 13.94 -0.59 30.64
N LEU A 750 13.18 -1.59 31.13
CA LEU A 750 13.68 -2.58 32.09
C LEU A 750 14.52 -3.68 31.43
N LEU A 751 14.17 -4.06 30.20
CA LEU A 751 14.88 -5.09 29.44
C LEU A 751 16.13 -4.54 28.73
N PHE A 752 16.15 -3.24 28.42
CA PHE A 752 17.24 -2.60 27.69
C PHE A 752 17.65 -1.29 28.38
N SER A 753 18.63 -1.37 29.30
CA SER A 753 19.11 -0.23 30.10
C SER A 753 19.76 0.89 29.28
N ASN A 754 20.14 0.62 28.03
CA ASN A 754 20.84 1.56 27.15
C ASN A 754 19.90 2.26 26.14
N VAL A 755 18.58 2.14 26.28
CA VAL A 755 17.63 2.76 25.34
C VAL A 755 17.37 4.22 25.72
N GLN A 756 17.75 5.13 24.83
CA GLN A 756 17.46 6.56 24.95
C GLN A 756 15.94 6.82 25.03
N SER A 757 15.54 7.79 25.86
CA SER A 757 14.13 8.15 26.08
C SER A 757 13.38 8.59 24.81
N GLU A 758 14.11 9.12 23.81
CA GLU A 758 13.59 9.54 22.51
C GLU A 758 13.13 8.35 21.64
N LEU A 759 13.84 7.22 21.73
CA LEU A 759 13.49 5.99 21.02
C LEU A 759 12.13 5.48 21.53
N LEU A 760 11.93 5.43 22.85
CA LEU A 760 10.67 5.00 23.46
C LEU A 760 9.49 5.86 23.02
N ARG A 761 9.67 7.19 22.98
CA ARG A 761 8.63 8.13 22.52
C ARG A 761 8.24 7.86 21.06
N SER A 762 9.25 7.66 20.20
CA SER A 762 9.04 7.37 18.78
C SER A 762 8.29 6.05 18.57
N TYR A 763 8.63 5.00 19.31
CA TYR A 763 7.91 3.71 19.23
C TYR A 763 6.46 3.84 19.68
N VAL A 764 6.21 4.42 20.85
CA VAL A 764 4.84 4.60 21.38
C VAL A 764 3.97 5.38 20.40
N PHE A 765 4.51 6.45 19.80
CA PHE A 765 3.80 7.26 18.82
C PHE A 765 3.41 6.46 17.56
N VAL A 766 4.34 5.71 16.98
CA VAL A 766 4.08 4.89 15.78
C VAL A 766 3.06 3.79 16.07
N PHE A 767 3.12 3.16 17.24
CA PHE A 767 2.16 2.12 17.63
C PHE A 767 0.74 2.65 17.85
N LEU A 768 0.59 3.81 18.51
CA LEU A 768 -0.69 4.48 18.66
C LEU A 768 -1.32 4.79 17.30
N TYR A 769 -0.49 5.18 16.34
CA TYR A 769 -0.95 5.40 14.98
C TYR A 769 -1.37 4.10 14.27
N MET A 770 -0.57 3.03 14.39
CA MET A 770 -0.80 1.74 13.73
C MET A 770 -2.15 1.11 14.12
N THR A 771 -2.74 1.46 15.27
CA THR A 771 -4.07 0.99 15.69
C THR A 771 -5.14 1.20 14.61
N GLY A 772 -5.15 2.37 13.95
CA GLY A 772 -6.12 2.69 12.89
C GLY A 772 -6.00 1.77 11.67
N PRO A 773 -4.84 1.79 10.96
CA PRO A 773 -4.58 0.91 9.82
C PRO A 773 -4.82 -0.57 10.12
N ILE A 774 -4.43 -1.04 11.31
CA ILE A 774 -4.66 -2.43 11.69
C ILE A 774 -6.15 -2.74 11.82
N HIS A 775 -6.95 -1.88 12.48
CA HIS A 775 -8.40 -2.06 12.55
C HIS A 775 -9.05 -2.11 11.16
N SER A 776 -8.62 -1.27 10.22
CA SER A 776 -9.11 -1.33 8.83
C SER A 776 -8.77 -2.65 8.14
N ILE A 777 -7.54 -3.16 8.30
CA ILE A 777 -7.13 -4.46 7.74
C ILE A 777 -7.99 -5.58 8.33
N LEU A 778 -8.19 -5.57 9.65
CA LEU A 778 -9.01 -6.56 10.35
C LEU A 778 -10.48 -6.53 9.89
N ASN A 779 -11.01 -5.35 9.57
CA ASN A 779 -12.35 -5.16 9.00
C ASN A 779 -12.42 -5.54 7.50
N ALA A 780 -11.32 -5.48 6.77
CA ALA A 780 -11.26 -5.87 5.36
C ALA A 780 -11.35 -7.39 5.16
N ILE A 781 -10.82 -8.19 6.11
CA ILE A 781 -10.82 -9.66 6.04
C ILE A 781 -12.23 -10.27 5.89
N PRO A 782 -13.20 -10.02 6.80
CA PRO A 782 -14.54 -10.60 6.68
C PRO A 782 -15.24 -10.14 5.39
N ASN A 783 -15.03 -8.89 4.97
CA ASN A 783 -15.57 -8.34 3.72
C ASN A 783 -14.99 -9.05 2.48
N ALA A 784 -13.69 -9.35 2.48
CA ALA A 784 -13.04 -10.11 1.42
C ALA A 784 -13.54 -11.55 1.33
N ILE A 785 -13.74 -12.22 2.47
CA ILE A 785 -14.32 -13.56 2.54
C ILE A 785 -15.73 -13.57 1.94
N GLN A 786 -16.57 -12.60 2.32
CA GLN A 786 -17.93 -12.48 1.78
C GLN A 786 -17.93 -12.23 0.27
N MET A 787 -17.08 -11.31 -0.21
CA MET A 787 -16.95 -11.04 -1.63
C MET A 787 -16.54 -12.31 -2.42
N LYS A 788 -15.58 -13.09 -1.88
CA LYS A 788 -15.14 -14.36 -2.47
C LYS A 788 -16.28 -15.40 -2.55
N ILE A 789 -17.09 -15.51 -1.50
CA ILE A 789 -18.23 -16.45 -1.47
C ILE A 789 -19.27 -16.07 -2.52
N ASN A 790 -19.69 -14.79 -2.56
CA ASN A 790 -20.67 -14.30 -3.53
C ASN A 790 -20.15 -14.44 -4.97
N TRP A 791 -18.85 -14.15 -5.19
CA TRP A 791 -18.20 -14.34 -6.48
C TRP A 791 -18.23 -15.80 -6.95
N LYS A 792 -17.92 -16.73 -6.04
CA LYS A 792 -17.97 -18.17 -6.33
C LYS A 792 -19.39 -18.61 -6.71
N ARG A 793 -20.42 -18.10 -6.02
CA ARG A 793 -21.83 -18.41 -6.32
C ARG A 793 -22.25 -17.89 -7.69
N ILE A 794 -21.93 -16.63 -8.00
CA ILE A 794 -22.19 -16.03 -9.32
C ILE A 794 -21.55 -16.86 -10.44
N ASN A 795 -20.28 -17.24 -10.28
CA ASN A 795 -19.59 -18.05 -11.30
C ASN A 795 -20.16 -19.46 -11.41
N ASN A 796 -20.55 -20.09 -10.30
CA ASN A 796 -21.19 -21.40 -10.32
C ASN A 796 -22.55 -21.33 -11.03
N PHE A 797 -23.36 -20.30 -10.75
CA PHE A 797 -24.63 -20.07 -11.43
C PHE A 797 -24.43 -19.79 -12.93
N SER A 798 -23.47 -18.93 -13.29
CA SER A 798 -23.09 -18.67 -14.68
C SER A 798 -22.67 -19.94 -15.43
N LYS A 799 -21.91 -20.84 -14.78
CA LYS A 799 -21.54 -22.15 -15.35
C LYS A 799 -22.74 -23.09 -15.51
N GLN A 800 -23.71 -23.04 -14.59
CA GLN A 800 -24.94 -23.83 -14.74
C GLN A 800 -25.76 -23.39 -15.94
N LEU A 801 -25.68 -22.11 -16.34
CA LEU A 801 -26.36 -21.58 -17.52
C LEU A 801 -25.63 -21.86 -18.84
N ASP A 802 -24.32 -22.19 -18.81
CA ASP A 802 -23.58 -22.49 -20.03
C ASP A 802 -24.17 -23.73 -20.73
N ASN A 803 -24.56 -23.58 -22.00
CA ASN A 803 -25.01 -24.67 -22.86
C ASN A 803 -24.08 -24.79 -24.09
N PRO A 804 -23.29 -25.86 -24.22
CA PRO A 804 -22.39 -26.07 -25.35
C PRO A 804 -23.09 -26.13 -26.72
N GLU A 805 -24.34 -26.58 -26.76
CA GLU A 805 -25.09 -26.83 -28.00
C GLU A 805 -25.72 -25.57 -28.61
N SER A 806 -25.91 -24.50 -27.82
CA SER A 806 -26.49 -23.22 -28.26
C SER A 806 -25.62 -22.38 -29.21
N ARG A 807 -24.42 -22.85 -29.59
CA ARG A 807 -23.46 -22.06 -30.38
C ARG A 807 -23.61 -22.19 -31.89
N VAL A 808 -24.54 -23.00 -32.38
CA VAL A 808 -24.76 -23.14 -33.83
C VAL A 808 -25.85 -22.18 -34.26
N SER A 809 -25.46 -20.93 -34.54
CA SER A 809 -26.28 -19.96 -35.27
C SER A 809 -26.54 -20.49 -36.69
N ARG A 810 -27.57 -21.32 -36.88
CA ARG A 810 -28.18 -21.56 -38.19
C ARG A 810 -29.26 -20.51 -38.41
N SER A 811 -29.31 -20.00 -39.64
CA SER A 811 -30.10 -18.84 -40.04
C SER A 811 -31.61 -19.09 -39.88
N ILE A 812 -32.24 -18.42 -38.91
CA ILE A 812 -33.70 -18.36 -38.69
C ILE A 812 -34.46 -17.88 -39.96
N ASP A 813 -33.77 -17.20 -40.88
CA ASP A 813 -34.32 -16.70 -42.15
C ASP A 813 -34.85 -17.79 -43.11
N LYS A 814 -34.61 -19.09 -42.84
CA LYS A 814 -35.06 -20.17 -43.74
C LYS A 814 -36.57 -20.47 -43.68
N PHE A 815 -37.26 -20.17 -42.58
CA PHE A 815 -38.63 -20.66 -42.35
C PHE A 815 -39.71 -19.57 -42.24
N GLN A 816 -39.36 -18.27 -42.34
CA GLN A 816 -40.34 -17.15 -42.29
C GLN A 816 -41.32 -17.06 -43.48
N SER A 817 -41.28 -18.00 -44.44
CA SER A 817 -42.07 -17.96 -45.68
C SER A 817 -42.78 -19.29 -46.00
N ALA A 818 -42.90 -20.23 -45.06
CA ALA A 818 -43.50 -21.53 -45.32
C ALA A 818 -45.04 -21.47 -45.35
N SER A 819 -45.63 -20.92 -46.41
CA SER A 819 -47.07 -21.10 -46.67
C SER A 819 -47.36 -22.59 -46.87
N ASN A 820 -48.19 -23.19 -46.01
CA ASN A 820 -48.48 -24.62 -45.90
C ASN A 820 -47.46 -25.44 -45.10
N VAL A 821 -47.38 -25.21 -43.79
CA VAL A 821 -46.66 -26.03 -42.82
C VAL A 821 -47.32 -27.40 -42.62
N LYS A 822 -46.51 -28.46 -42.70
CA LYS A 822 -46.81 -29.84 -42.28
C LYS A 822 -45.82 -30.26 -41.20
N LEU A 823 -46.29 -30.46 -39.97
CA LEU A 823 -45.51 -30.88 -38.81
C LEU A 823 -45.67 -32.39 -38.59
N ASN A 824 -44.59 -33.14 -38.73
CA ASN A 824 -44.54 -34.57 -38.42
C ASN A 824 -43.80 -34.78 -37.10
N VAL A 825 -44.44 -35.50 -36.18
CA VAL A 825 -43.83 -36.01 -34.96
C VAL A 825 -43.60 -37.50 -35.17
N ASP A 826 -42.35 -37.96 -35.12
CA ASP A 826 -42.00 -39.37 -35.37
C ASP A 826 -41.32 -39.99 -34.16
N SER A 827 -42.03 -40.91 -33.51
CA SER A 827 -41.53 -41.74 -32.40
C SER A 827 -40.92 -40.92 -31.26
N VAL A 828 -41.51 -39.75 -30.97
CA VAL A 828 -41.00 -38.81 -29.98
C VAL A 828 -41.26 -39.31 -28.56
N GLU A 829 -40.19 -39.41 -27.77
CA GLU A 829 -40.22 -39.78 -26.35
C GLU A 829 -39.64 -38.66 -25.49
N TYR A 830 -40.20 -38.45 -24.30
CA TYR A 830 -39.68 -37.54 -23.29
C TYR A 830 -39.83 -38.14 -21.89
N THR A 831 -38.74 -38.12 -21.13
CA THR A 831 -38.69 -38.64 -19.76
C THR A 831 -38.41 -37.50 -18.79
N TYR A 832 -39.25 -37.34 -17.77
CA TYR A 832 -38.95 -36.43 -16.67
C TYR A 832 -37.89 -37.07 -15.75
N GLU A 833 -36.74 -36.41 -15.59
CA GLU A 833 -35.72 -36.82 -14.63
C GLU A 833 -36.22 -36.58 -13.19
N SER A 834 -36.55 -37.66 -12.47
CA SER A 834 -36.94 -37.64 -11.06
C SER A 834 -35.81 -38.15 -10.15
N SER A 835 -35.66 -37.53 -8.98
CA SER A 835 -34.67 -37.94 -7.96
C SER A 835 -35.09 -39.20 -7.20
N ASP A 836 -36.39 -39.55 -7.21
CA ASP A 836 -37.01 -40.52 -6.30
C ASP A 836 -37.49 -41.82 -6.99
N GLY A 837 -37.04 -42.10 -8.22
CA GLY A 837 -37.19 -43.41 -8.87
C GLY A 837 -38.48 -43.64 -9.69
N ASP A 838 -39.52 -42.81 -9.53
CA ASP A 838 -40.68 -42.80 -10.42
C ASP A 838 -40.49 -41.76 -11.54
N SER A 839 -40.28 -42.22 -12.79
CA SER A 839 -40.19 -41.37 -13.98
C SER A 839 -41.50 -41.41 -14.77
N PHE A 840 -42.13 -40.25 -14.99
CA PHE A 840 -43.24 -40.13 -15.93
C PHE A 840 -42.67 -39.98 -17.35
N GLU A 841 -43.14 -40.83 -18.26
CA GLU A 841 -42.69 -40.89 -19.65
C GLU A 841 -43.86 -40.55 -20.59
N VAL A 842 -43.55 -39.78 -21.63
CA VAL A 842 -44.47 -39.45 -22.71
C VAL A 842 -43.86 -39.97 -23.99
N GLY A 843 -44.57 -40.88 -24.67
CA GLY A 843 -44.16 -41.49 -25.93
C GLY A 843 -43.94 -43.01 -25.90
N PRO A 844 -43.50 -43.59 -27.02
CA PRO A 844 -43.25 -42.91 -28.31
C PRO A 844 -44.54 -42.36 -28.93
N ILE A 845 -44.51 -41.08 -29.35
CA ILE A 845 -45.63 -40.39 -29.99
C ILE A 845 -45.32 -40.23 -31.48
N THR A 846 -46.26 -40.67 -32.31
CA THR A 846 -46.24 -40.41 -33.76
C THR A 846 -47.56 -39.76 -34.17
N CYS A 847 -47.52 -38.54 -34.72
CA CYS A 847 -48.70 -37.81 -35.18
C CYS A 847 -48.31 -36.73 -36.22
N GLU A 848 -49.30 -36.23 -36.95
CA GLU A 848 -49.13 -35.23 -38.00
C GLU A 848 -50.11 -34.06 -37.83
N PHE A 849 -49.64 -32.83 -38.04
CA PHE A 849 -50.46 -31.61 -38.05
C PHE A 849 -50.26 -30.82 -39.36
N LYS A 850 -51.35 -30.38 -40.00
CA LYS A 850 -51.32 -29.69 -41.29
C LYS A 850 -51.90 -28.28 -41.23
N SER A 851 -51.43 -27.42 -42.12
CA SER A 851 -52.04 -26.11 -42.40
C SER A 851 -53.46 -26.26 -42.95
N GLY A 852 -54.35 -25.37 -42.53
CA GLY A 852 -55.78 -25.44 -42.88
C GLY A 852 -56.54 -26.56 -42.16
N GLN A 853 -55.98 -27.10 -41.07
CA GLN A 853 -56.58 -28.16 -40.24
C GLN A 853 -56.74 -27.68 -38.80
N ILE A 854 -57.86 -28.07 -38.16
CA ILE A 854 -58.08 -27.93 -36.73
C ILE A 854 -57.90 -29.30 -36.07
N THR A 855 -56.89 -29.44 -35.22
CA THR A 855 -56.62 -30.66 -34.48
C THR A 855 -56.93 -30.46 -33.00
N PHE A 856 -57.78 -31.30 -32.43
CA PHE A 856 -58.06 -31.30 -30.99
C PHE A 856 -57.29 -32.41 -30.30
N ILE A 857 -56.63 -32.06 -29.19
CA ILE A 857 -55.97 -33.01 -28.30
C ILE A 857 -56.79 -33.13 -27.03
N THR A 858 -57.28 -34.32 -26.72
CA THR A 858 -58.10 -34.62 -25.54
C THR A 858 -57.48 -35.77 -24.72
N GLY A 859 -57.94 -35.97 -23.49
CA GLY A 859 -57.42 -37.00 -22.58
C GLY A 859 -57.56 -36.63 -21.10
N GLY A 860 -57.52 -37.60 -20.19
CA GLY A 860 -57.64 -37.32 -18.75
C GLY A 860 -56.52 -36.43 -18.19
N ASN A 861 -56.69 -35.95 -16.95
CA ASN A 861 -55.60 -35.30 -16.23
C ASN A 861 -54.40 -36.25 -16.09
N GLY A 862 -53.19 -35.76 -16.33
CA GLY A 862 -51.97 -36.57 -16.30
C GLY A 862 -51.77 -37.48 -17.53
N SER A 863 -52.52 -37.29 -18.62
CA SER A 863 -52.33 -38.09 -19.84
C SER A 863 -51.13 -37.69 -20.72
N GLY A 864 -50.45 -36.58 -20.40
CA GLY A 864 -49.28 -36.10 -21.15
C GLY A 864 -49.54 -34.97 -22.15
N LYS A 865 -50.76 -34.42 -22.24
CA LYS A 865 -51.15 -33.36 -23.21
C LYS A 865 -50.25 -32.12 -23.16
N SER A 866 -50.04 -31.55 -21.96
CA SER A 866 -49.22 -30.35 -21.79
C SER A 866 -47.73 -30.64 -22.10
N THR A 867 -47.24 -31.83 -21.78
CA THR A 867 -45.87 -32.26 -22.18
C THR A 867 -45.76 -32.37 -23.70
N LEU A 868 -46.75 -32.97 -24.37
CA LEU A 868 -46.78 -33.03 -25.83
C LEU A 868 -46.82 -31.62 -26.43
N ALA A 869 -47.63 -30.71 -25.89
CA ALA A 869 -47.66 -29.30 -26.29
C ALA A 869 -46.29 -28.62 -26.15
N LYS A 870 -45.56 -28.84 -25.04
CA LYS A 870 -44.20 -28.31 -24.85
C LYS A 870 -43.19 -28.91 -25.84
N LEU A 871 -43.32 -30.18 -26.22
CA LEU A 871 -42.46 -30.84 -27.21
C LEU A 871 -42.70 -30.31 -28.63
N ILE A 872 -43.97 -30.28 -29.08
CA ILE A 872 -44.30 -29.87 -30.45
C ILE A 872 -44.12 -28.37 -30.69
N SER A 873 -44.13 -27.55 -29.64
CA SER A 873 -43.84 -26.11 -29.71
C SER A 873 -42.35 -25.76 -29.60
N GLY A 874 -41.48 -26.75 -29.36
CA GLY A 874 -40.04 -26.53 -29.19
C GLY A 874 -39.64 -25.98 -27.82
N LEU A 875 -40.51 -25.96 -26.81
CA LEU A 875 -40.11 -25.58 -25.45
C LEU A 875 -39.27 -26.67 -24.76
N TYR A 876 -39.54 -27.94 -25.06
CA TYR A 876 -38.78 -29.11 -24.63
C TYR A 876 -38.12 -29.79 -25.82
N SER A 877 -36.94 -30.36 -25.59
CA SER A 877 -36.28 -31.23 -26.56
C SER A 877 -36.70 -32.69 -26.33
N PRO A 878 -37.00 -33.46 -27.39
CA PRO A 878 -37.29 -34.88 -27.25
C PRO A 878 -36.04 -35.65 -26.76
N THR A 879 -36.24 -36.64 -25.89
CA THR A 879 -35.17 -37.55 -25.44
C THR A 879 -34.83 -38.56 -26.54
N ARG A 880 -35.83 -39.00 -27.32
CA ARG A 880 -35.71 -39.83 -28.52
C ARG A 880 -36.77 -39.46 -29.55
N GLY A 881 -36.60 -39.90 -30.79
CA GLY A 881 -37.45 -39.53 -31.93
C GLY A 881 -37.03 -38.19 -32.56
N LYS A 882 -37.80 -37.73 -33.53
CA LYS A 882 -37.53 -36.47 -34.24
C LYS A 882 -38.82 -35.74 -34.61
N ILE A 883 -38.71 -34.43 -34.75
CA ILE A 883 -39.79 -33.55 -35.20
C ILE A 883 -39.35 -32.93 -36.52
N GLU A 884 -40.21 -33.03 -37.53
CA GLU A 884 -39.93 -32.52 -38.88
C GLU A 884 -41.00 -31.51 -39.29
N VAL A 885 -40.56 -30.40 -39.90
CA VAL A 885 -41.44 -29.44 -40.58
C VAL A 885 -41.19 -29.56 -42.08
N ASN A 886 -42.23 -29.87 -42.86
CA ASN A 886 -42.15 -30.08 -44.30
C ASN A 886 -41.07 -31.10 -44.72
N ASN A 887 -40.97 -32.21 -43.96
CA ASN A 887 -39.97 -33.29 -44.11
C ASN A 887 -38.52 -32.86 -43.88
N GLN A 888 -38.29 -31.75 -43.17
CA GLN A 888 -36.97 -31.34 -42.67
C GLN A 888 -36.98 -31.39 -41.15
N GLU A 889 -36.02 -32.10 -40.57
CA GLU A 889 -35.79 -32.09 -39.13
C GLU A 889 -35.44 -30.66 -38.68
N VAL A 890 -36.16 -30.18 -37.67
CA VAL A 890 -36.00 -28.84 -37.10
C VAL A 890 -35.53 -28.95 -35.66
N ASP A 891 -34.71 -27.99 -35.23
CA ASP A 891 -34.38 -27.86 -33.82
C ASP A 891 -35.50 -27.13 -33.05
N THR A 892 -35.35 -27.05 -31.73
CA THR A 892 -36.35 -26.43 -30.84
C THR A 892 -36.54 -24.94 -31.07
N GLU A 893 -35.48 -24.21 -31.47
CA GLU A 893 -35.54 -22.77 -31.70
C GLU A 893 -36.27 -22.48 -33.02
N GLU A 894 -35.89 -23.19 -34.09
CA GLU A 894 -36.55 -23.16 -35.40
C GLU A 894 -38.04 -23.53 -35.29
N LEU A 895 -38.36 -24.56 -34.50
CA LEU A 895 -39.74 -25.00 -34.25
C LEU A 895 -40.54 -23.93 -33.50
N SER A 896 -39.99 -23.37 -32.42
CA SER A 896 -40.67 -22.35 -31.61
C SER A 896 -41.00 -21.07 -32.38
N ALA A 897 -40.18 -20.70 -33.38
CA ALA A 897 -40.39 -19.50 -34.19
C ALA A 897 -41.66 -19.54 -35.06
N LEU A 898 -42.20 -20.75 -35.32
CA LEU A 898 -43.40 -21.00 -36.12
C LEU A 898 -44.71 -20.92 -35.31
N TYR A 899 -44.63 -20.87 -33.98
CA TYR A 899 -45.78 -20.95 -33.08
C TYR A 899 -46.22 -19.59 -32.54
N ALA A 900 -47.54 -19.37 -32.52
CA ALA A 900 -48.21 -18.50 -31.56
C ALA A 900 -48.94 -19.39 -30.56
N ALA A 901 -48.51 -19.37 -29.30
CA ALA A 901 -49.00 -20.32 -28.29
C ALA A 901 -49.59 -19.61 -27.07
N ILE A 902 -50.74 -20.09 -26.61
CA ILE A 902 -51.34 -19.69 -25.34
C ILE A 902 -51.44 -20.94 -24.47
N PHE A 903 -50.42 -21.14 -23.64
CA PHE A 903 -50.38 -22.20 -22.64
C PHE A 903 -51.37 -21.93 -21.49
N SER A 904 -51.77 -22.97 -20.77
CA SER A 904 -52.63 -22.86 -19.59
C SER A 904 -52.04 -21.93 -18.51
N ASP A 905 -50.71 -21.91 -18.36
CA ASP A 905 -49.92 -21.12 -17.40
C ASP A 905 -49.24 -19.87 -17.99
N TYR A 906 -49.76 -19.33 -19.10
CA TYR A 906 -49.19 -18.17 -19.80
C TYR A 906 -48.95 -16.92 -18.91
N TYR A 907 -47.92 -16.15 -19.30
CA TYR A 907 -47.62 -14.85 -18.72
C TYR A 907 -48.03 -13.70 -19.64
N LEU A 908 -48.64 -12.65 -19.08
CA LEU A 908 -49.02 -11.45 -19.82
C LEU A 908 -48.08 -10.30 -19.49
N PHE A 909 -47.19 -9.96 -20.43
CA PHE A 909 -46.31 -8.81 -20.30
C PHE A 909 -47.07 -7.50 -20.48
N GLN A 910 -46.68 -6.46 -19.73
CA GLN A 910 -47.25 -5.12 -19.93
C GLN A 910 -46.86 -4.52 -21.30
N LYS A 911 -45.68 -4.87 -21.84
CA LYS A 911 -45.24 -4.47 -23.18
C LYS A 911 -45.41 -5.66 -24.12
N MET A 912 -45.93 -5.42 -25.33
CA MET A 912 -46.00 -6.41 -26.40
C MET A 912 -44.63 -6.49 -27.09
N TYR A 913 -43.85 -7.53 -26.76
CA TYR A 913 -42.53 -7.75 -27.34
C TYR A 913 -42.68 -8.49 -28.68
N GLY A 914 -41.81 -8.20 -29.66
CA GLY A 914 -41.83 -8.86 -30.97
C GLY A 914 -42.83 -8.29 -31.99
N ILE A 915 -43.70 -7.35 -31.59
CA ILE A 915 -44.74 -6.76 -32.45
C ILE A 915 -44.42 -5.29 -32.76
N ASP A 916 -44.52 -4.88 -34.04
CA ASP A 916 -44.37 -3.49 -34.47
C ASP A 916 -45.71 -2.74 -34.35
N CYS A 917 -46.05 -2.36 -33.11
CA CYS A 917 -47.33 -1.70 -32.81
C CYS A 917 -47.53 -0.35 -33.53
N SER A 918 -46.49 0.23 -34.14
CA SER A 918 -46.62 1.47 -34.91
C SER A 918 -47.33 1.28 -36.24
N LYS A 919 -47.35 0.04 -36.78
CA LYS A 919 -48.02 -0.31 -38.04
C LYS A 919 -49.41 -0.91 -37.85
N GLU A 920 -49.79 -1.22 -36.61
CA GLU A 920 -50.97 -2.03 -36.28
C GLU A 920 -51.97 -1.32 -35.36
N GLU A 921 -51.85 0.00 -35.16
CA GLU A 921 -52.68 0.72 -34.18
C GLU A 921 -54.19 0.62 -34.47
N SER A 922 -54.60 0.64 -35.75
CA SER A 922 -55.99 0.43 -36.16
C SER A 922 -56.45 -1.00 -35.88
N THR A 923 -55.62 -1.98 -36.21
CA THR A 923 -55.87 -3.42 -36.03
C THR A 923 -55.99 -3.78 -34.55
N ILE A 924 -55.14 -3.21 -33.70
CA ILE A 924 -55.20 -3.38 -32.24
C ILE A 924 -56.54 -2.88 -31.70
N ARG A 925 -57.01 -1.68 -32.10
CA ARG A 925 -58.31 -1.15 -31.66
C ARG A 925 -59.48 -2.00 -32.14
N GLU A 926 -59.41 -2.48 -33.37
CA GLU A 926 -60.42 -3.38 -33.94
C GLU A 926 -60.52 -4.68 -33.12
N TYR A 927 -59.39 -5.35 -32.86
CA TYR A 927 -59.38 -6.57 -32.07
C TYR A 927 -59.74 -6.34 -30.59
N LEU A 928 -59.39 -5.19 -30.00
CA LEU A 928 -59.85 -4.84 -28.64
C LEU A 928 -61.38 -4.79 -28.59
N ASN A 929 -62.04 -4.24 -29.61
CA ASN A 929 -63.50 -4.23 -29.74
C ASN A 929 -64.08 -5.63 -29.99
N ILE A 930 -63.50 -6.41 -30.92
CA ILE A 930 -63.93 -7.80 -31.22
C ILE A 930 -63.87 -8.66 -29.95
N LEU A 931 -62.83 -8.45 -29.15
CA LEU A 931 -62.61 -9.17 -27.90
C LEU A 931 -63.35 -8.54 -26.72
N ASN A 932 -64.13 -7.47 -26.91
CA ASN A 932 -64.94 -6.79 -25.89
C ASN A 932 -64.14 -6.46 -24.61
N ILE A 933 -63.01 -5.78 -24.79
CA ILE A 933 -62.07 -5.42 -23.71
C ILE A 933 -61.52 -3.99 -23.81
N GLU A 934 -61.95 -3.23 -24.83
CA GLU A 934 -61.62 -1.84 -25.11
C GLU A 934 -61.93 -0.89 -23.93
N GLU A 935 -62.99 -1.17 -23.15
CA GLU A 935 -63.33 -0.37 -21.97
C GLU A 935 -62.42 -0.63 -20.76
N LYS A 936 -61.61 -1.70 -20.82
CA LYS A 936 -60.76 -2.16 -19.71
C LYS A 936 -59.27 -1.95 -19.96
N VAL A 937 -58.84 -2.04 -21.22
CA VAL A 937 -57.42 -1.98 -21.61
C VAL A 937 -57.26 -1.05 -22.81
N ASP A 938 -56.27 -0.16 -22.71
CA ASP A 938 -55.82 0.71 -23.80
C ASP A 938 -54.35 0.37 -24.11
N VAL A 939 -53.92 0.58 -25.36
CA VAL A 939 -52.55 0.28 -25.81
C VAL A 939 -51.88 1.57 -26.28
N ARG A 940 -50.77 1.95 -25.64
CA ARG A 940 -50.00 3.15 -26.01
C ARG A 940 -48.52 2.84 -26.16
N GLY A 941 -47.96 3.09 -27.35
CA GLY A 941 -46.54 2.82 -27.64
C GLY A 941 -46.14 1.36 -27.40
N GLY A 942 -47.04 0.43 -27.73
CA GLY A 942 -46.86 -1.02 -27.51
C GLY A 942 -46.97 -1.47 -26.04
N LYS A 943 -47.49 -0.63 -25.13
CA LYS A 943 -47.72 -0.98 -23.73
C LYS A 943 -49.21 -0.97 -23.38
N LEU A 944 -49.66 -2.01 -22.66
CA LEU A 944 -50.98 -2.12 -22.08
C LEU A 944 -51.13 -1.13 -20.89
N SER A 945 -52.28 -0.49 -20.79
CA SER A 945 -52.62 0.41 -19.68
C SER A 945 -52.68 -0.31 -18.33
N THR A 946 -53.05 -1.59 -18.32
CA THR A 946 -53.07 -2.46 -17.13
C THR A 946 -52.95 -3.93 -17.52
N THR A 947 -52.35 -4.74 -16.65
CA THR A 947 -52.38 -6.22 -16.71
C THR A 947 -53.26 -6.82 -15.60
N LYS A 948 -53.84 -5.98 -14.73
CA LYS A 948 -54.72 -6.40 -13.63
C LYS A 948 -56.15 -6.65 -14.16
N LEU A 949 -56.33 -7.81 -14.80
CA LEU A 949 -57.57 -8.21 -15.46
C LEU A 949 -58.04 -9.58 -14.94
N SER A 950 -59.30 -9.94 -15.20
CA SER A 950 -59.78 -11.30 -14.89
C SER A 950 -59.08 -12.35 -15.76
N THR A 951 -59.07 -13.63 -15.36
CA THR A 951 -58.39 -14.70 -16.12
C THR A 951 -58.86 -14.77 -17.57
N GLY A 952 -60.17 -14.73 -17.81
CA GLY A 952 -60.75 -14.71 -19.16
C GLY A 952 -60.36 -13.47 -19.96
N GLN A 953 -60.34 -12.29 -19.34
CA GLN A 953 -59.87 -11.04 -19.97
C GLN A 953 -58.37 -11.10 -20.34
N ARG A 954 -57.53 -11.63 -19.44
CA ARG A 954 -56.10 -11.83 -19.72
C ARG A 954 -55.88 -12.80 -20.88
N LYS A 955 -56.66 -13.89 -20.96
CA LYS A 955 -56.61 -14.86 -22.08
C LYS A 955 -57.08 -14.24 -23.40
N ARG A 956 -58.04 -13.30 -23.36
CA ARG A 956 -58.43 -12.50 -24.51
C ARG A 956 -57.32 -11.56 -24.98
N ILE A 957 -56.59 -10.89 -24.07
CA ILE A 957 -55.41 -10.10 -24.46
C ILE A 957 -54.29 -11.00 -25.01
N ALA A 958 -54.05 -12.18 -24.41
CA ALA A 958 -53.08 -13.13 -24.97
C ALA A 958 -53.45 -13.54 -26.41
N LEU A 959 -54.74 -13.74 -26.68
CA LEU A 959 -55.27 -14.02 -28.01
C LEU A 959 -55.07 -12.86 -28.99
N LEU A 960 -55.31 -11.61 -28.56
CA LEU A 960 -54.97 -10.42 -29.34
C LEU A 960 -53.48 -10.44 -29.73
N ILE A 961 -52.58 -10.71 -28.78
CA ILE A 961 -51.14 -10.75 -29.03
C ILE A 961 -50.81 -11.84 -30.06
N SER A 962 -51.36 -13.05 -29.90
CA SER A 962 -51.16 -14.14 -30.87
C SER A 962 -51.66 -13.78 -32.28
N TYR A 963 -52.74 -13.00 -32.41
CA TYR A 963 -53.19 -12.50 -33.71
C TYR A 963 -52.20 -11.53 -34.36
N LEU A 964 -51.59 -10.65 -33.57
CA LEU A 964 -50.61 -9.68 -34.06
C LEU A 964 -49.27 -10.37 -34.39
N GLU A 965 -48.96 -11.51 -33.78
CA GLU A 965 -47.79 -12.32 -34.13
C GLU A 965 -47.92 -13.03 -35.49
N ASP A 966 -49.15 -13.24 -35.98
CA ASP A 966 -49.54 -13.88 -37.25
C ASP A 966 -48.71 -15.11 -37.65
N LYS A 967 -48.48 -16.03 -36.70
CA LYS A 967 -47.66 -17.23 -36.89
C LYS A 967 -48.36 -18.29 -37.75
N GLU A 968 -47.62 -19.29 -38.21
CA GLU A 968 -48.17 -20.35 -39.07
C GLU A 968 -48.91 -21.44 -38.28
N ILE A 969 -48.47 -21.69 -37.03
CA ILE A 969 -49.08 -22.66 -36.12
C ILE A 969 -49.64 -21.94 -34.89
N TYR A 970 -50.89 -22.22 -34.55
CA TYR A 970 -51.54 -21.73 -33.33
C TYR A 970 -51.77 -22.87 -32.35
N LEU A 971 -51.26 -22.73 -31.13
CA LEU A 971 -51.44 -23.70 -30.05
C LEU A 971 -52.27 -23.09 -28.92
N PHE A 972 -53.44 -23.64 -28.65
CA PHE A 972 -54.33 -23.20 -27.57
C PHE A 972 -54.48 -24.29 -26.52
N ASP A 973 -53.81 -24.13 -25.37
CA ASP A 973 -53.89 -25.07 -24.25
C ASP A 973 -55.00 -24.66 -23.27
N GLU A 974 -56.12 -25.38 -23.29
CA GLU A 974 -57.28 -25.14 -22.43
C GLU A 974 -57.77 -23.68 -22.44
N TRP A 975 -57.61 -22.97 -23.56
CA TRP A 975 -57.94 -21.55 -23.64
C TRP A 975 -59.42 -21.28 -23.31
N ALA A 976 -60.32 -22.12 -23.84
CA ALA A 976 -61.77 -22.02 -23.70
C ALA A 976 -62.31 -22.27 -22.27
N ALA A 977 -61.51 -22.91 -21.40
CA ALA A 977 -61.94 -23.32 -20.06
C ALA A 977 -62.26 -22.12 -19.15
N ASP A 978 -61.52 -21.02 -19.28
CA ASP A 978 -61.66 -19.80 -18.47
C ASP A 978 -62.58 -18.74 -19.09
N GLN A 979 -63.24 -19.05 -20.22
CA GLN A 979 -64.15 -18.13 -20.89
C GLN A 979 -65.61 -18.38 -20.50
N ASP A 980 -66.41 -17.31 -20.55
CA ASP A 980 -67.86 -17.41 -20.45
C ASP A 980 -68.45 -18.15 -21.67
N PRO A 981 -69.69 -18.66 -21.58
CA PRO A 981 -70.30 -19.44 -22.66
C PRO A 981 -70.34 -18.72 -24.01
N GLY A 982 -70.49 -17.39 -24.03
CA GLY A 982 -70.53 -16.60 -25.26
C GLY A 982 -69.18 -16.58 -25.96
N PHE A 983 -68.11 -16.23 -25.24
CA PHE A 983 -66.76 -16.24 -25.81
C PHE A 983 -66.22 -17.64 -26.10
N ARG A 984 -66.67 -18.65 -25.35
CA ARG A 984 -66.37 -20.05 -25.64
C ARG A 984 -66.99 -20.49 -26.96
N HIS A 985 -68.25 -20.15 -27.20
CA HIS A 985 -68.91 -20.40 -28.47
C HIS A 985 -68.14 -19.72 -29.61
N PHE A 986 -67.90 -18.40 -29.48
CA PHE A 986 -67.12 -17.61 -30.43
C PHE A 986 -65.76 -18.25 -30.78
N PHE A 987 -65.02 -18.75 -29.78
CA PHE A 987 -63.76 -19.43 -30.02
C PHE A 987 -63.91 -20.64 -30.94
N TYR A 988 -64.86 -21.54 -30.64
CA TYR A 988 -65.04 -22.75 -31.44
C TYR A 988 -65.72 -22.52 -32.78
N THR A 989 -66.72 -21.65 -32.86
CA THR A 989 -67.56 -21.51 -34.06
C THR A 989 -67.12 -20.42 -35.03
N ASP A 990 -66.38 -19.43 -34.55
CA ASP A 990 -66.00 -18.28 -35.35
C ASP A 990 -64.48 -18.21 -35.50
N LEU A 991 -63.75 -18.20 -34.38
CA LEU A 991 -62.30 -17.98 -34.36
C LEU A 991 -61.50 -19.12 -35.00
N LEU A 992 -61.66 -20.37 -34.53
CA LEU A 992 -60.89 -21.49 -35.10
C LEU A 992 -61.21 -21.67 -36.60
N PRO A 993 -62.48 -21.60 -37.05
CA PRO A 993 -62.80 -21.64 -38.48
C PRO A 993 -62.22 -20.46 -39.27
N GLU A 994 -62.12 -19.25 -38.71
CA GLU A 994 -61.48 -18.10 -39.36
C GLU A 994 -59.98 -18.33 -39.55
N LEU A 995 -59.27 -18.76 -38.49
CA LEU A 995 -57.84 -19.10 -38.57
C LEU A 995 -57.60 -20.22 -39.60
N LYS A 996 -58.50 -21.21 -39.66
CA LYS A 996 -58.43 -22.30 -40.65
C LYS A 996 -58.60 -21.77 -42.07
N LYS A 997 -59.54 -20.85 -42.30
CA LYS A 997 -59.73 -20.19 -43.61
C LYS A 997 -58.51 -19.37 -44.03
N LYS A 998 -57.77 -18.81 -43.08
CA LYS A 998 -56.47 -18.14 -43.32
C LYS A 998 -55.32 -19.11 -43.59
N GLY A 999 -55.60 -20.42 -43.65
CA GLY A 999 -54.61 -21.46 -43.95
C GLY A 999 -53.70 -21.84 -42.78
N LYS A 1000 -54.00 -21.40 -41.55
CA LYS A 1000 -53.16 -21.67 -40.38
C LYS A 1000 -53.31 -23.11 -39.88
N CYS A 1001 -52.26 -23.65 -39.27
CA CYS A 1001 -52.32 -24.94 -38.57
C CYS A 1001 -52.77 -24.70 -37.12
N ILE A 1002 -53.83 -25.37 -36.67
CA ILE A 1002 -54.45 -25.06 -35.37
C ILE A 1002 -54.46 -26.32 -34.50
N ILE A 1003 -53.85 -26.21 -33.33
CA ILE A 1003 -53.76 -27.27 -32.33
C ILE A 1003 -54.43 -26.75 -31.06
N ALA A 1004 -55.53 -27.38 -30.63
CA ALA A 1004 -56.23 -26.99 -29.42
C ALA A 1004 -56.34 -28.16 -28.44
N ILE A 1005 -55.83 -27.98 -27.22
CA ILE A 1005 -56.05 -28.92 -26.13
C ILE A 1005 -57.37 -28.56 -25.46
N THR A 1006 -58.34 -29.48 -25.48
CA THR A 1006 -59.68 -29.23 -24.93
C THR A 1006 -60.37 -30.48 -24.40
N HIS A 1007 -61.29 -30.27 -23.47
CA HIS A 1007 -62.21 -31.24 -22.90
C HIS A 1007 -63.68 -30.95 -23.23
N ASP A 1008 -63.97 -29.94 -24.07
CA ASP A 1008 -65.34 -29.59 -24.44
C ASP A 1008 -65.84 -30.46 -25.62
N ASP A 1009 -66.36 -31.64 -25.27
CA ASP A 1009 -66.89 -32.65 -26.19
C ASP A 1009 -67.97 -32.14 -27.14
N ARG A 1010 -68.78 -31.16 -26.69
CA ARG A 1010 -69.84 -30.51 -27.48
C ARG A 1010 -69.34 -29.90 -28.79
N TYR A 1011 -68.05 -29.58 -28.89
CA TYR A 1011 -67.44 -28.94 -30.05
C TYR A 1011 -66.46 -29.84 -30.80
N PHE A 1012 -66.34 -31.14 -30.46
CA PHE A 1012 -65.41 -32.05 -31.16
C PHE A 1012 -65.72 -32.18 -32.66
N ASN A 1013 -66.97 -31.93 -33.06
CA ASN A 1013 -67.39 -31.87 -34.46
C ASN A 1013 -66.76 -30.71 -35.27
N VAL A 1014 -66.14 -29.73 -34.60
CA VAL A 1014 -65.42 -28.62 -35.24
C VAL A 1014 -64.02 -29.06 -35.71
N ALA A 1015 -63.42 -30.05 -35.04
CA ALA A 1015 -62.09 -30.54 -35.36
C ALA A 1015 -62.09 -31.40 -36.63
N ASP A 1016 -61.04 -31.25 -37.43
CA ASP A 1016 -60.75 -32.13 -38.56
C ASP A 1016 -60.06 -33.41 -38.12
N GLN A 1017 -59.35 -33.35 -36.98
CA GLN A 1017 -58.64 -34.48 -36.39
C GLN A 1017 -58.77 -34.42 -34.87
N LEU A 1018 -59.08 -35.55 -34.27
CA LEU A 1018 -59.15 -35.71 -32.82
C LEU A 1018 -58.09 -36.70 -32.35
N ILE A 1019 -57.17 -36.25 -31.50
CA ILE A 1019 -56.12 -37.06 -30.88
C ILE A 1019 -56.49 -37.26 -29.41
N LYS A 1020 -56.71 -38.50 -29.00
CA LYS A 1020 -56.94 -38.87 -27.60
C LYS A 1020 -55.67 -39.45 -26.99
N MET A 1021 -55.21 -38.83 -25.89
CA MET A 1021 -54.06 -39.28 -25.13
C MET A 1021 -54.47 -39.94 -23.81
N GLU A 1022 -53.84 -41.05 -23.47
CA GLU A 1022 -53.92 -41.70 -22.16
C GLU A 1022 -52.52 -42.19 -21.73
N ARG A 1023 -52.13 -41.90 -20.48
CA ARG A 1023 -50.85 -42.33 -19.87
C ARG A 1023 -49.60 -42.10 -20.74
N GLY A 1024 -49.49 -40.94 -21.38
CA GLY A 1024 -48.33 -40.57 -22.18
C GLY A 1024 -48.33 -41.11 -23.61
N GLN A 1025 -49.36 -41.84 -24.04
CA GLN A 1025 -49.48 -42.42 -25.38
C GLN A 1025 -50.73 -41.89 -26.11
N ILE A 1026 -50.69 -41.88 -27.44
CA ILE A 1026 -51.87 -41.67 -28.29
C ILE A 1026 -52.61 -43.01 -28.41
N ILE A 1027 -53.89 -43.03 -27.99
CA ILE A 1027 -54.72 -44.25 -28.01
C ILE A 1027 -55.77 -44.25 -29.11
N GLN A 1028 -56.11 -43.08 -29.66
CA GLN A 1028 -57.12 -42.93 -30.71
C GLN A 1028 -56.83 -41.67 -31.52
N GLU A 1029 -56.81 -41.82 -32.85
CA GLU A 1029 -56.66 -40.74 -33.82
C GLU A 1029 -57.78 -40.87 -34.86
N GLU A 1030 -58.72 -39.92 -34.87
CA GLU A 1030 -59.85 -39.92 -35.81
C GLU A 1030 -59.73 -38.75 -36.79
N GLU A 1031 -59.61 -39.02 -38.08
CA GLU A 1031 -59.75 -38.02 -39.15
C GLU A 1031 -61.22 -37.89 -39.57
N SER A 1032 -61.74 -36.66 -39.58
CA SER A 1032 -63.08 -36.31 -40.06
C SER A 1032 -63.16 -36.45 -41.59
N ARG A 1033 -63.23 -37.69 -42.07
CA ARG A 1033 -63.77 -38.04 -43.40
C ARG A 1033 -64.89 -39.05 -43.28
N SER A 1034 -65.99 -38.62 -42.65
CA SER A 1034 -67.32 -39.16 -42.90
C SER A 1034 -68.37 -38.24 -42.26
N LYS A 1035 -69.14 -37.51 -43.08
CA LYS A 1035 -70.44 -37.00 -42.63
C LYS A 1035 -71.40 -38.19 -42.47
N SER A 1036 -71.37 -38.89 -41.35
CA SER A 1036 -72.53 -39.67 -40.88
C SER A 1036 -72.52 -39.91 -39.37
N LYS A 1037 -73.54 -39.36 -38.71
CA LYS A 1037 -74.17 -39.75 -37.44
C LYS A 1037 -73.26 -39.99 -36.23
N PHE A 1038 -73.42 -39.13 -35.22
CA PHE A 1038 -73.61 -39.57 -33.83
C PHE A 1038 -74.77 -38.80 -33.20
N SER A 1039 -75.80 -39.55 -32.78
CA SER A 1039 -76.66 -39.15 -31.66
C SER A 1039 -76.06 -39.75 -30.40
N TYR A 1040 -75.92 -38.96 -29.34
CA TYR A 1040 -76.55 -39.18 -28.05
C TYR A 1040 -76.54 -37.86 -27.27
#